data_AF-A0A1Y4LFI5-F1
#
_entry.id   AF-A0A1Y4LFI5-F1
#
_cell.length_a   1.000
_cell.length_b   1.000
_cell.length_c   1.000
_cell.angle_alpha   90.00
_cell.angle_beta   90.00
_cell.angle_gamma   90.00
#
_symmetry.space_group_name_H-M   'P 1'
#
loop_
_entity.id
_entity.type
_entity.pdbx_description
1 polymer ?
#
loop_
_entity_poly.entity_id
_entity_poly.type
_entity_poly.pdbx_seq_one_letter_code
_entity_poly.pdbx_strand_id
1 'polypeptide(L)'
;MKKRVLALALLVAVLTGCAGQDASSPVTGGAAWGFPEGPAPAEEYERFFWYGFGEENPDRDPSAAATEKEMADMLAAVIEAAGGDVEGWRELTAHASDEGIYRDYCAMFLLYAAEHMDATEFTMGFAPYLLGGRTDENWDAFGTDIRGGYRLFEEFGENWDRVCVSVSSQMEDRQEMNYLNASQNFVVSRLSLITGEPLLDFDYGTFTMHLTEPLTYEDAAVAAVRLFESLPETAERFPEDQAVTARVEELLQAGRDRRDAVLASETAIAKGDTFVPGETYTGTAYYVSNSGDDANDGLSPETAWATIDRLNAQPLQYGDAVFFERGGVWRAAQVYTKPGVTYSAYGEGNKPGLYGSVENGGGAEKWTLWHEGEDGSKIWVYDRPMLDCGSIALTDTLGAVKVQGFWNGECFQPVSELWSTDRTEEAMAEQAAMPEFDPAEQLTENLTFFCEAGSGLPDSLPIYLSGWVDTGEREQYCLTADGPLYLRCDGGNPGELYPDMEFLSPCAPFDGVADDVVIDNLAVLYTGRNILSVSPECEGVLVQNCELGWGGGCAASYALDTITGYAAGVQRNGGVGGASSSRNTFRNNYVHETYQEGLGLETAIEFSGQAFDVTDVTIEGNVFYHCGSALIYFNWDEAANPDHQFRNVSFRDNLVFYSTMSDWVDTGEDVDGFTTGAFTIDGGPNMQDGTVEVRDNVFFAARECLVYIRTYVPEYLPDFEGNIYAQFSDGVFLSSVSAPNYWSANAAEGVRETLFDESGEVLSLSRSRWGEADW
;
A
#
# COMPACT_ATOMS: atom_id res chain seq x y z
N MET A 1 -26.92 -10.29 -36.29
CA MET A 1 -27.25 -10.44 -37.73
C MET A 1 -26.77 -9.22 -38.49
N LYS A 2 -25.69 -9.37 -39.28
CA LYS A 2 -25.20 -8.53 -40.41
C LYS A 2 -25.07 -7.00 -40.19
N LYS A 3 -23.82 -6.54 -40.01
CA LYS A 3 -22.96 -5.87 -41.02
C LYS A 3 -23.41 -4.48 -41.46
N ARG A 4 -22.56 -3.47 -41.25
CA ARG A 4 -21.89 -2.75 -42.35
C ARG A 4 -20.70 -1.89 -41.87
N VAL A 5 -19.54 -2.29 -42.39
CA VAL A 5 -18.25 -1.59 -42.52
C VAL A 5 -18.30 -0.68 -43.75
N LEU A 6 -17.63 0.48 -43.70
CA LEU A 6 -16.82 1.15 -44.76
C LEU A 6 -16.35 2.50 -44.15
N ALA A 7 -15.09 2.76 -43.78
CA ALA A 7 -13.81 2.80 -44.52
C ALA A 7 -13.61 4.04 -45.44
N LEU A 8 -12.59 4.82 -45.06
CA LEU A 8 -11.52 5.44 -45.89
C LEU A 8 -11.65 6.89 -46.43
N ALA A 9 -10.94 7.79 -45.73
CA ALA A 9 -9.77 8.59 -46.13
C ALA A 9 -9.78 9.64 -47.27
N LEU A 10 -9.13 10.76 -46.90
CA LEU A 10 -8.20 11.63 -47.64
C LEU A 10 -8.69 12.38 -48.90
N LEU A 11 -8.69 13.71 -48.81
CA LEU A 11 -8.20 14.56 -49.90
C LEU A 11 -7.59 15.87 -49.37
N VAL A 12 -6.27 15.97 -49.49
CA VAL A 12 -5.50 17.22 -49.44
C VAL A 12 -5.66 17.92 -50.79
N ALA A 13 -5.99 19.21 -50.78
CA ALA A 13 -5.79 20.10 -51.92
C ALA A 13 -5.44 21.51 -51.45
N VAL A 14 -4.17 21.85 -51.64
CA VAL A 14 -3.58 23.19 -51.57
C VAL A 14 -4.08 24.04 -52.74
N LEU A 15 -4.55 25.26 -52.50
CA LEU A 15 -4.52 26.36 -53.46
C LEU A 15 -4.30 27.70 -52.74
N THR A 16 -3.12 28.27 -52.96
CA THR A 16 -2.71 29.62 -52.59
C THR A 16 -3.32 30.67 -53.52
N GLY A 17 -3.64 31.86 -52.99
CA GLY A 17 -4.12 32.99 -53.80
C GLY A 17 -4.37 34.30 -53.04
N CYS A 18 -3.29 35.09 -52.88
CA CYS A 18 -3.23 36.56 -52.87
C CYS A 18 -4.01 37.41 -51.84
N ALA A 19 -3.24 37.90 -50.86
CA ALA A 19 -3.15 39.25 -50.31
C ALA A 19 -4.25 40.29 -50.61
N GLY A 20 -4.86 40.77 -49.52
CA GLY A 20 -5.38 42.13 -49.37
C GLY A 20 -5.20 42.55 -47.91
N GLN A 21 -4.28 43.47 -47.64
CA GLN A 21 -4.19 44.18 -46.36
C GLN A 21 -5.37 45.15 -46.27
N ASP A 22 -6.19 45.03 -45.23
CA ASP A 22 -6.94 46.16 -44.69
C ASP A 22 -6.99 46.05 -43.17
N ALA A 23 -6.86 47.22 -42.53
CA ALA A 23 -6.50 47.41 -41.15
C ALA A 23 -7.68 47.29 -40.17
N SER A 24 -7.33 46.90 -38.94
CA SER A 24 -7.93 47.29 -37.66
C SER A 24 -9.44 47.06 -37.47
N SER A 25 -9.77 45.99 -36.74
CA SER A 25 -10.83 45.95 -35.72
C SER A 25 -10.55 44.76 -34.78
N PRO A 26 -10.78 44.89 -33.46
CA PRO A 26 -10.51 43.81 -32.51
C PRO A 26 -11.55 42.71 -32.72
N VAL A 27 -11.09 41.51 -33.01
CA VAL A 27 -11.96 40.32 -33.05
C VAL A 27 -12.23 39.91 -31.62
N THR A 28 -13.36 40.37 -31.08
CA THR A 28 -14.07 39.69 -30.01
C THR A 28 -14.62 38.39 -30.59
N GLY A 29 -13.92 37.29 -30.35
CA GLY A 29 -14.27 35.96 -30.84
C GLY A 29 -13.28 34.94 -30.30
N GLY A 30 -13.24 34.79 -28.98
CA GLY A 30 -12.42 33.78 -28.33
C GLY A 30 -12.90 32.39 -28.73
N ALA A 31 -12.07 31.64 -29.42
CA ALA A 31 -12.23 30.20 -29.44
C ALA A 31 -12.07 29.70 -28.01
N ALA A 32 -12.87 28.72 -27.59
CA ALA A 32 -12.63 28.04 -26.32
C ALA A 32 -11.18 27.54 -26.30
N TRP A 33 -10.50 27.65 -25.15
CA TRP A 33 -9.16 27.11 -24.97
C TRP A 33 -9.13 25.63 -25.39
N GLY A 34 -8.02 25.21 -26.00
CA GLY A 34 -7.80 23.84 -26.42
C GLY A 34 -6.38 23.42 -26.10
N PHE A 35 -6.22 22.18 -25.65
CA PHE A 35 -4.91 21.63 -25.30
C PHE A 35 -3.94 21.71 -26.50
N PRO A 36 -2.70 22.19 -26.31
CA PRO A 36 -1.78 22.42 -27.42
C PRO A 36 -1.42 21.14 -28.19
N GLU A 37 -1.17 21.26 -29.51
CA GLU A 37 -0.66 20.17 -30.33
C GLU A 37 0.88 20.18 -30.38
N GLY A 38 1.52 19.03 -30.19
CA GLY A 38 2.97 18.84 -30.30
C GLY A 38 3.63 18.36 -29.01
N PRO A 39 4.96 18.13 -29.00
CA PRO A 39 5.66 17.76 -27.78
C PRO A 39 5.71 18.95 -26.81
N ALA A 40 5.41 18.70 -25.54
CA ALA A 40 5.54 19.70 -24.50
C ALA A 40 7.01 20.03 -24.22
N PRO A 41 7.35 21.30 -23.91
CA PRO A 41 8.67 21.68 -23.41
C PRO A 41 9.07 20.96 -22.11
N ALA A 42 10.37 20.72 -21.94
CA ALA A 42 10.90 20.07 -20.73
C ALA A 42 10.88 21.01 -19.52
N GLU A 43 11.16 22.30 -19.72
CA GLU A 43 11.17 23.31 -18.66
C GLU A 43 9.74 23.79 -18.36
N GLU A 44 9.37 23.84 -17.07
CA GLU A 44 8.03 24.26 -16.61
C GLU A 44 7.69 25.68 -17.08
N TYR A 45 8.66 26.59 -17.04
CA TYR A 45 8.48 27.97 -17.49
C TYR A 45 8.21 28.08 -19.01
N GLU A 46 8.81 27.19 -19.83
CA GLU A 46 8.51 27.15 -21.26
C GLU A 46 7.11 26.55 -21.51
N ARG A 47 6.67 25.59 -20.68
CA ARG A 47 5.32 25.01 -20.77
C ARG A 47 4.23 26.04 -20.52
N PHE A 48 4.46 27.03 -19.65
CA PHE A 48 3.53 28.14 -19.41
C PHE A 48 3.09 28.84 -20.71
N PHE A 49 4.05 29.17 -21.59
CA PHE A 49 3.76 29.78 -22.88
C PHE A 49 3.19 28.78 -23.88
N TRP A 50 3.64 27.52 -23.83
CA TRP A 50 3.13 26.46 -24.69
C TRP A 50 1.64 26.17 -24.44
N TYR A 51 1.19 26.16 -23.19
CA TYR A 51 -0.24 26.09 -22.82
C TYR A 51 -1.04 27.32 -23.24
N GLY A 52 -0.37 28.42 -23.59
CA GLY A 52 -1.00 29.69 -23.91
C GLY A 52 -1.51 30.45 -22.68
N PHE A 53 -0.93 30.20 -21.50
CA PHE A 53 -1.28 30.93 -20.28
C PHE A 53 -0.70 32.35 -20.25
N GLY A 54 0.28 32.64 -21.09
CA GLY A 54 0.77 33.98 -21.35
C GLY A 54 1.44 34.11 -22.72
N GLU A 55 1.83 35.33 -23.07
CA GLU A 55 2.54 35.62 -24.32
C GLU A 55 4.04 35.79 -24.06
N GLU A 56 4.89 35.20 -24.91
CA GLU A 56 6.34 35.42 -24.84
C GLU A 56 6.67 36.91 -25.03
N ASN A 57 7.15 37.55 -23.97
CA ASN A 57 7.62 38.93 -24.00
C ASN A 57 9.12 38.99 -23.72
N PRO A 58 9.98 39.17 -24.75
CA PRO A 58 11.43 39.18 -24.58
C PRO A 58 11.94 40.38 -23.76
N ASP A 59 11.12 41.40 -23.54
CA ASP A 59 11.46 42.55 -22.70
C ASP A 59 11.03 42.37 -21.23
N ARG A 60 10.29 41.30 -20.90
CA ARG A 60 9.94 40.94 -19.51
C ARG A 60 11.09 40.16 -18.89
N ASP A 61 11.68 40.73 -17.83
CA ASP A 61 12.71 40.06 -17.02
C ASP A 61 12.07 38.96 -16.15
N PRO A 62 12.37 37.66 -16.34
CA PRO A 62 11.76 36.58 -15.57
C PRO A 62 12.06 36.68 -14.06
N SER A 63 13.23 37.22 -13.69
CA SER A 63 13.65 37.37 -12.29
C SER A 63 13.08 38.60 -11.59
N ALA A 64 12.38 39.48 -12.30
CA ALA A 64 11.69 40.62 -11.69
C ALA A 64 10.36 40.19 -11.09
N ALA A 65 9.97 40.81 -9.97
CA ALA A 65 8.76 40.47 -9.22
C ALA A 65 7.51 40.41 -10.12
N ALA A 66 6.71 39.36 -9.95
CA ALA A 66 5.38 39.26 -10.54
C ALA A 66 4.45 40.28 -9.89
N THR A 67 3.56 40.88 -10.68
CA THR A 67 2.52 41.77 -10.17
C THR A 67 1.24 41.02 -9.82
N GLU A 68 0.42 41.60 -8.96
CA GLU A 68 -0.89 41.06 -8.57
C GLU A 68 -1.78 40.82 -9.79
N LYS A 69 -1.73 41.74 -10.77
CA LYS A 69 -2.44 41.60 -12.03
C LYS A 69 -1.88 40.50 -12.93
N GLU A 70 -0.55 40.37 -13.05
CA GLU A 70 0.06 39.28 -13.82
C GLU A 70 -0.38 37.92 -13.26
N MET A 71 -0.35 37.73 -11.93
CA MET A 71 -0.79 36.47 -11.31
C MET A 71 -2.28 36.20 -11.55
N ALA A 72 -3.14 37.23 -11.42
CA ALA A 72 -4.56 37.11 -11.70
C ALA A 72 -4.85 36.69 -13.16
N ASP A 73 -4.13 37.29 -14.11
CA ASP A 73 -4.28 37.00 -15.55
C ASP A 73 -3.77 35.58 -15.88
N MET A 74 -2.65 35.15 -15.29
CA MET A 74 -2.11 33.78 -15.43
C MET A 74 -3.13 32.73 -14.97
N LEU A 75 -3.67 32.89 -13.76
CA LEU A 75 -4.62 31.94 -13.19
C LEU A 75 -5.98 31.99 -13.88
N ALA A 76 -6.40 33.13 -14.44
CA ALA A 76 -7.59 33.19 -15.27
C ALA A 76 -7.47 32.25 -16.49
N ALA A 77 -6.29 32.18 -17.10
CA ALA A 77 -6.02 31.27 -18.22
C ALA A 77 -5.99 29.80 -17.78
N VAL A 78 -5.40 29.50 -16.62
CA VAL A 78 -5.40 28.15 -16.03
C VAL A 78 -6.82 27.67 -15.72
N ILE A 79 -7.63 28.50 -15.07
CA ILE A 79 -9.03 28.19 -14.74
C ILE A 79 -9.83 27.97 -16.03
N GLU A 80 -9.60 28.78 -17.06
CA GLU A 80 -10.26 28.61 -18.37
C GLU A 80 -9.90 27.27 -19.01
N ALA A 81 -8.62 26.90 -18.97
CA ALA A 81 -8.11 25.65 -19.52
C ALA A 81 -8.60 24.41 -18.75
N ALA A 82 -8.77 24.53 -17.43
CA ALA A 82 -9.37 23.51 -16.57
C ALA A 82 -10.90 23.41 -16.73
N GLY A 83 -11.53 24.36 -17.44
CA GLY A 83 -12.99 24.41 -17.57
C GLY A 83 -13.71 24.93 -16.32
N GLY A 84 -13.00 25.64 -15.45
CA GLY A 84 -13.50 26.21 -14.20
C GLY A 84 -14.22 27.56 -14.35
N ASP A 85 -14.52 28.20 -13.22
CA ASP A 85 -15.26 29.46 -13.13
C ASP A 85 -14.36 30.71 -13.31
N VAL A 86 -14.05 31.01 -14.57
CA VAL A 86 -13.26 32.21 -14.95
C VAL A 86 -14.02 33.51 -14.68
N GLU A 87 -15.35 33.51 -14.74
CA GLU A 87 -16.15 34.71 -14.53
C GLU A 87 -16.08 35.15 -13.06
N GLY A 88 -16.29 34.20 -12.14
CA GLY A 88 -16.12 34.43 -10.70
C GLY A 88 -14.69 34.85 -10.36
N TRP A 89 -13.68 34.21 -10.95
CA TRP A 89 -12.28 34.60 -10.76
C TRP A 89 -12.00 36.05 -11.19
N ARG A 90 -12.50 36.47 -12.36
CA ARG A 90 -12.32 37.85 -12.86
C ARG A 90 -13.08 38.88 -12.04
N GLU A 91 -14.21 38.51 -11.44
CA GLU A 91 -14.91 39.38 -10.49
C GLU A 91 -14.07 39.58 -9.21
N LEU A 92 -13.56 38.48 -8.64
CA LEU A 92 -12.70 38.49 -7.45
C LEU A 92 -11.42 39.33 -7.65
N THR A 93 -10.80 39.21 -8.83
CA THR A 93 -9.53 39.86 -9.16
C THR A 93 -9.69 41.17 -9.93
N ALA A 94 -10.90 41.72 -10.07
CA ALA A 94 -11.18 42.93 -10.86
C ALA A 94 -10.38 44.18 -10.42
N HIS A 95 -9.93 44.19 -9.16
CA HIS A 95 -9.17 45.27 -8.54
C HIS A 95 -7.65 45.03 -8.49
N ALA A 96 -7.15 43.98 -9.17
CA ALA A 96 -5.74 43.62 -9.16
C ALA A 96 -4.86 44.77 -9.66
N SER A 97 -3.79 45.03 -8.93
CA SER A 97 -2.88 46.16 -9.14
C SER A 97 -1.58 45.75 -9.86
N ASP A 98 -0.82 46.74 -10.31
CA ASP A 98 0.53 46.53 -10.88
C ASP A 98 1.60 46.46 -9.76
N GLU A 99 1.21 46.26 -8.50
CA GLU A 99 2.16 46.10 -7.38
C GLU A 99 2.71 44.67 -7.34
N GLY A 100 3.99 44.53 -6.98
CA GLY A 100 4.66 43.25 -6.89
C GLY A 100 4.15 42.42 -5.70
N ILE A 101 3.96 41.12 -5.91
CA ILE A 101 3.47 40.18 -4.89
C ILE A 101 4.60 39.35 -4.27
N TYR A 102 4.26 38.68 -3.18
CA TYR A 102 5.13 37.82 -2.38
C TYR A 102 4.60 36.38 -2.41
N ARG A 103 5.43 35.42 -2.01
CA ARG A 103 5.11 34.00 -2.09
C ARG A 103 3.91 33.61 -1.20
N ASP A 104 3.74 34.22 -0.03
CA ASP A 104 2.54 34.04 0.82
C ASP A 104 1.25 34.46 0.12
N TYR A 105 1.28 35.59 -0.59
CA TYR A 105 0.12 36.06 -1.35
C TYR A 105 -0.17 35.13 -2.55
N CYS A 106 0.88 34.64 -3.22
CA CYS A 106 0.77 33.66 -4.29
C CYS A 106 0.06 32.38 -3.83
N ALA A 107 0.39 31.88 -2.64
CA ALA A 107 -0.24 30.68 -2.10
C ALA A 107 -1.76 30.85 -2.00
N MET A 108 -2.22 32.01 -1.51
CA MET A 108 -3.64 32.32 -1.49
C MET A 108 -4.25 32.38 -2.89
N PHE A 109 -3.60 33.03 -3.84
CA PHE A 109 -4.04 33.05 -5.25
C PHE A 109 -4.24 31.63 -5.81
N LEU A 110 -3.30 30.71 -5.55
CA LEU A 110 -3.37 29.33 -6.02
C LEU A 110 -4.53 28.55 -5.38
N LEU A 111 -4.74 28.66 -4.07
CA LEU A 111 -5.85 28.00 -3.40
C LEU A 111 -7.21 28.51 -3.89
N TYR A 112 -7.39 29.83 -4.00
CA TYR A 112 -8.63 30.38 -4.54
C TYR A 112 -8.84 29.97 -6.01
N ALA A 113 -7.80 29.95 -6.84
CA ALA A 113 -7.91 29.46 -8.21
C ALA A 113 -8.31 27.97 -8.25
N ALA A 114 -7.75 27.14 -7.36
CA ALA A 114 -8.12 25.75 -7.22
C ALA A 114 -9.60 25.56 -6.84
N GLU A 115 -10.17 26.41 -5.99
CA GLU A 115 -11.62 26.40 -5.70
C GLU A 115 -12.46 26.72 -6.94
N HIS A 116 -12.02 27.66 -7.77
CA HIS A 116 -12.67 27.95 -9.06
C HIS A 116 -12.46 26.84 -10.11
N MET A 117 -11.53 25.91 -9.88
CA MET A 117 -11.29 24.73 -10.71
C MET A 117 -11.96 23.45 -10.17
N ASP A 118 -12.51 23.47 -8.95
CA ASP A 118 -12.93 22.28 -8.21
C ASP A 118 -11.74 21.30 -7.98
N ALA A 119 -10.57 21.84 -7.63
CA ALA A 119 -9.29 21.12 -7.57
C ALA A 119 -8.53 21.32 -6.24
N THR A 120 -9.25 21.42 -5.11
CA THR A 120 -8.66 21.69 -3.79
C THR A 120 -8.18 20.45 -3.04
N GLU A 121 -8.42 19.26 -3.56
CA GLU A 121 -7.98 18.01 -2.93
C GLU A 121 -6.45 17.94 -2.86
N PHE A 122 -5.90 17.51 -1.72
CA PHE A 122 -4.47 17.19 -1.65
C PHE A 122 -4.14 16.00 -2.56
N THR A 123 -2.92 15.96 -3.08
CA THR A 123 -2.53 14.87 -3.98
C THR A 123 -2.40 13.54 -3.24
N MET A 124 -1.87 13.56 -2.01
CA MET A 124 -1.63 12.37 -1.19
C MET A 124 -2.01 12.63 0.28
N GLY A 125 -3.12 13.32 0.54
CA GLY A 125 -3.45 13.74 1.90
C GLY A 125 -2.57 14.90 2.42
N PHE A 126 -2.75 15.27 3.69
CA PHE A 126 -2.13 16.47 4.24
C PHE A 126 -0.66 16.27 4.61
N ALA A 127 0.25 16.80 3.79
CA ALA A 127 1.68 16.88 4.07
C ALA A 127 2.39 15.62 4.64
N PRO A 128 1.99 14.35 4.33
CA PRO A 128 2.60 13.20 4.98
C PRO A 128 4.13 13.11 4.70
N TYR A 129 4.56 13.52 3.52
CA TYR A 129 5.98 13.60 3.15
C TYR A 129 6.76 14.76 3.79
N LEU A 130 6.16 15.59 4.65
CA LEU A 130 6.89 16.63 5.40
C LEU A 130 7.13 16.28 6.86
N LEU A 131 6.45 15.27 7.41
CA LEU A 131 6.39 15.04 8.87
C LEU A 131 7.66 14.37 9.45
N GLY A 132 8.41 13.62 8.65
CA GLY A 132 9.55 12.82 9.13
C GLY A 132 10.70 13.62 9.74
N GLY A 133 11.03 13.30 11.01
CA GLY A 133 12.23 13.81 11.70
C GLY A 133 12.26 15.31 11.99
N ARG A 134 11.10 16.00 11.99
CA ARG A 134 10.99 17.45 12.21
C ARG A 134 10.73 17.83 13.67
N THR A 135 11.21 19.00 14.08
CA THR A 135 11.03 19.55 15.44
C THR A 135 9.87 20.55 15.49
N ASP A 136 9.38 20.86 16.70
CA ASP A 136 8.42 21.95 16.92
C ASP A 136 8.90 23.28 16.32
N GLU A 137 10.21 23.56 16.36
CA GLU A 137 10.80 24.76 15.76
C GLU A 137 10.67 24.76 14.23
N ASN A 138 10.72 23.60 13.57
CA ASN A 138 10.48 23.49 12.13
C ASN A 138 9.03 23.84 11.80
N TRP A 139 8.08 23.33 12.58
CA TRP A 139 6.66 23.63 12.40
C TRP A 139 6.30 25.09 12.70
N ASP A 140 6.90 25.67 13.74
CA ASP A 140 6.76 27.10 14.03
C ASP A 140 7.30 27.95 12.87
N ALA A 141 8.44 27.58 12.28
CA ALA A 141 9.00 28.28 11.12
C ALA A 141 8.06 28.21 9.91
N PHE A 142 7.45 27.05 9.66
CA PHE A 142 6.46 26.84 8.59
C PHE A 142 5.25 27.76 8.73
N GLY A 143 4.66 27.86 9.93
CA GLY A 143 3.42 28.60 10.16
C GLY A 143 3.57 30.11 10.45
N THR A 144 4.79 30.63 10.67
CA THR A 144 4.99 32.03 11.12
C THR A 144 5.69 32.95 10.13
N ASP A 145 6.19 32.45 9.00
CA ASP A 145 6.81 33.23 7.94
C ASP A 145 5.76 33.97 7.08
N ILE A 146 5.13 35.02 7.63
CA ILE A 146 4.00 35.71 6.99
C ILE A 146 4.29 37.21 6.85
N ARG A 147 4.12 37.75 5.64
CA ARG A 147 4.30 39.19 5.38
C ARG A 147 3.01 39.98 5.59
N GLY A 148 1.89 39.47 5.07
CA GLY A 148 0.60 40.16 5.04
C GLY A 148 0.49 41.22 3.92
N GLY A 149 -0.71 41.80 3.79
CA GLY A 149 -1.03 42.81 2.77
C GLY A 149 -1.80 42.25 1.57
N TYR A 150 -2.84 41.45 1.83
CA TYR A 150 -3.59 40.71 0.82
C TYR A 150 -4.76 41.52 0.29
N ARG A 151 -4.46 42.67 -0.32
CA ARG A 151 -5.43 43.73 -0.61
C ARG A 151 -6.69 43.24 -1.33
N LEU A 152 -6.56 42.35 -2.32
CA LEU A 152 -7.73 41.80 -3.01
C LEU A 152 -8.66 41.06 -2.06
N PHE A 153 -8.13 40.17 -1.22
CA PHE A 153 -8.95 39.37 -0.31
C PHE A 153 -9.37 40.13 0.95
N GLU A 154 -8.61 41.15 1.37
CA GLU A 154 -8.95 41.99 2.54
C GLU A 154 -9.97 43.09 2.22
N GLU A 155 -9.84 43.76 1.07
CA GLU A 155 -10.67 44.92 0.71
C GLU A 155 -11.81 44.58 -0.26
N PHE A 156 -11.65 43.56 -1.11
CA PHE A 156 -12.52 43.32 -2.26
C PHE A 156 -13.04 41.87 -2.39
N GLY A 157 -12.50 40.91 -1.64
CA GLY A 157 -12.85 39.49 -1.68
C GLY A 157 -13.51 39.00 -0.39
N GLU A 158 -13.65 37.68 -0.28
CA GLU A 158 -14.14 37.02 0.94
C GLU A 158 -12.96 36.87 1.90
N ASN A 159 -12.82 37.82 2.84
CA ASN A 159 -11.76 37.95 3.85
C ASN A 159 -10.94 36.67 4.16
N TRP A 160 -9.61 36.73 4.04
CA TRP A 160 -8.71 35.57 4.18
C TRP A 160 -8.72 34.92 5.58
N ASP A 161 -9.22 35.63 6.59
CA ASP A 161 -9.30 35.15 7.98
C ASP A 161 -10.47 34.18 8.24
N ARG A 162 -11.36 34.00 7.27
CA ARG A 162 -12.49 33.07 7.35
C ARG A 162 -12.02 31.62 7.24
N VAL A 163 -12.82 30.70 7.78
CA VAL A 163 -12.57 29.25 7.67
C VAL A 163 -12.61 28.81 6.21
N CYS A 164 -11.55 28.15 5.76
CA CYS A 164 -11.44 27.50 4.45
C CYS A 164 -11.97 26.08 4.56
N VAL A 165 -13.24 25.88 4.17
CA VAL A 165 -13.91 24.59 4.32
C VAL A 165 -13.28 23.51 3.44
N SER A 166 -12.89 23.87 2.21
CA SER A 166 -12.32 22.97 1.21
C SER A 166 -11.04 22.27 1.70
N VAL A 167 -10.18 22.98 2.41
CA VAL A 167 -8.97 22.42 3.01
C VAL A 167 -9.23 21.84 4.39
N SER A 168 -9.98 22.53 5.25
CA SER A 168 -10.23 22.07 6.64
C SER A 168 -10.95 20.72 6.69
N SER A 169 -11.77 20.40 5.68
CA SER A 169 -12.46 19.10 5.60
C SER A 169 -11.52 17.92 5.30
N GLN A 170 -10.30 18.20 4.85
CA GLN A 170 -9.28 17.20 4.52
C GLN A 170 -8.22 17.05 5.62
N MET A 171 -8.27 17.92 6.65
CA MET A 171 -7.34 17.87 7.77
C MET A 171 -7.78 16.85 8.81
N GLU A 172 -6.81 16.20 9.43
CA GLU A 172 -7.03 15.37 10.63
C GLU A 172 -7.69 16.20 11.75
N ASP A 173 -8.46 15.51 12.60
CA ASP A 173 -9.19 16.10 13.74
C ASP A 173 -10.12 17.29 13.44
N ARG A 174 -10.49 17.49 12.16
CA ARG A 174 -11.32 18.62 11.71
C ARG A 174 -10.73 19.97 12.11
N GLN A 175 -9.41 20.09 12.05
CA GLN A 175 -8.73 21.35 12.33
C GLN A 175 -9.28 22.47 11.43
N GLU A 176 -9.90 23.49 12.04
CA GLU A 176 -10.38 24.65 11.30
C GLU A 176 -9.21 25.56 10.93
N MET A 177 -8.94 25.68 9.63
CA MET A 177 -7.93 26.59 9.09
C MET A 177 -8.57 27.78 8.41
N ASN A 178 -7.96 28.96 8.58
CA ASN A 178 -8.29 30.09 7.72
C ASN A 178 -7.62 29.94 6.34
N TYR A 179 -8.01 30.76 5.36
CA TYR A 179 -7.46 30.67 4.00
C TYR A 179 -5.95 30.88 3.93
N LEU A 180 -5.38 31.71 4.81
CA LEU A 180 -3.94 31.93 4.84
C LEU A 180 -3.19 30.63 5.20
N ASN A 181 -3.53 30.01 6.32
CA ASN A 181 -2.90 28.77 6.76
C ASN A 181 -3.23 27.60 5.82
N ALA A 182 -4.50 27.50 5.38
CA ALA A 182 -4.94 26.50 4.43
C ALA A 182 -4.16 26.58 3.11
N SER A 183 -3.86 27.80 2.63
CA SER A 183 -3.12 27.98 1.38
C SER A 183 -1.68 27.51 1.46
N GLN A 184 -1.02 27.70 2.61
CA GLN A 184 0.34 27.21 2.86
C GLN A 184 0.39 25.68 2.78
N ASN A 185 -0.56 25.02 3.44
CA ASN A 185 -0.70 23.58 3.42
C ASN A 185 -1.03 23.05 2.02
N PHE A 186 -1.94 23.71 1.32
CA PHE A 186 -2.34 23.34 -0.04
C PHE A 186 -1.19 23.41 -1.05
N VAL A 187 -0.43 24.49 -1.10
CA VAL A 187 0.61 24.64 -2.13
C VAL A 187 1.79 23.69 -1.98
N VAL A 188 2.03 23.18 -0.77
CA VAL A 188 3.03 22.12 -0.54
C VAL A 188 2.44 20.72 -0.66
N SER A 189 1.12 20.56 -0.47
CA SER A 189 0.39 19.27 -0.45
C SER A 189 -0.25 18.88 -1.79
N ARG A 190 -0.36 19.84 -2.72
CA ARG A 190 -0.79 19.62 -4.10
C ARG A 190 0.44 19.60 -5.00
N LEU A 191 0.62 18.50 -5.71
CA LEU A 191 1.78 18.26 -6.56
C LEU A 191 1.41 18.30 -8.04
N SER A 192 2.34 18.75 -8.88
CA SER A 192 2.26 18.45 -10.32
C SER A 192 2.32 16.94 -10.52
N LEU A 193 1.37 16.35 -11.25
CA LEU A 193 1.37 14.91 -11.55
C LEU A 193 2.34 14.55 -12.69
N ILE A 194 3.13 15.51 -13.17
CA ILE A 194 4.13 15.34 -14.22
C ILE A 194 5.54 15.41 -13.63
N THR A 195 5.81 16.43 -12.82
CA THR A 195 7.13 16.64 -12.19
C THR A 195 7.20 16.14 -10.76
N GLY A 196 6.05 16.02 -10.09
CA GLY A 196 5.95 15.70 -8.66
C GLY A 196 6.40 16.83 -7.72
N GLU A 197 6.62 18.03 -8.27
CA GLU A 197 6.98 19.22 -7.51
C GLU A 197 5.74 19.89 -6.88
N PRO A 198 5.87 20.48 -5.68
CA PRO A 198 4.81 21.28 -5.08
C PRO A 198 4.51 22.54 -5.89
N LEU A 199 3.32 23.12 -5.72
CA LEU A 199 2.92 24.32 -6.46
C LEU A 199 3.85 25.51 -6.21
N LEU A 200 4.43 25.60 -5.01
CA LEU A 200 5.50 26.55 -4.68
C LEU A 200 6.71 25.79 -4.16
N ASP A 201 7.90 26.17 -4.64
CA ASP A 201 9.15 25.56 -4.17
C ASP A 201 9.31 25.66 -2.65
N PHE A 202 9.87 24.60 -2.09
CA PHE A 202 10.10 24.45 -0.66
C PHE A 202 11.57 24.12 -0.42
N ASP A 203 12.21 24.80 0.53
CA ASP A 203 13.56 24.48 0.97
C ASP A 203 13.51 23.42 2.07
N TYR A 204 13.87 22.19 1.73
CA TYR A 204 13.84 21.04 2.64
C TYR A 204 14.90 21.08 3.75
N GLY A 205 16.00 21.79 3.52
CA GLY A 205 17.09 21.94 4.49
C GLY A 205 16.75 22.93 5.59
N THR A 206 16.08 24.04 5.23
CA THR A 206 15.64 25.05 6.21
C THR A 206 14.17 24.90 6.61
N PHE A 207 13.42 24.02 5.95
CA PHE A 207 12.00 23.73 6.16
C PHE A 207 11.10 24.97 6.00
N THR A 208 11.28 25.70 4.90
CA THR A 208 10.54 26.93 4.61
C THR A 208 10.20 27.06 3.13
N MET A 209 9.07 27.70 2.83
CA MET A 209 8.71 28.14 1.47
C MET A 209 9.25 29.53 1.13
N HIS A 210 10.01 30.17 2.04
CA HIS A 210 10.48 31.55 1.91
C HIS A 210 9.33 32.52 1.61
N LEU A 211 8.22 32.37 2.33
CA LEU A 211 6.92 33.00 2.07
C LEU A 211 7.00 34.54 2.05
N THR A 212 7.94 35.13 2.78
CA THR A 212 8.15 36.59 2.86
C THR A 212 9.02 37.16 1.73
N GLU A 213 9.52 36.32 0.82
CA GLU A 213 10.32 36.74 -0.34
C GLU A 213 9.45 37.15 -1.55
N PRO A 214 9.91 38.11 -2.38
CA PRO A 214 9.19 38.50 -3.60
C PRO A 214 9.03 37.30 -4.54
N LEU A 215 7.83 37.11 -5.08
CA LEU A 215 7.59 36.09 -6.10
C LEU A 215 8.11 36.60 -7.46
N THR A 216 9.03 35.87 -8.08
CA THR A 216 9.49 36.23 -9.44
C THR A 216 8.42 35.91 -10.48
N TYR A 217 8.49 36.53 -11.67
CA TYR A 217 7.56 36.21 -12.75
C TYR A 217 7.68 34.75 -13.22
N GLU A 218 8.91 34.24 -13.24
CA GLU A 218 9.19 32.84 -13.55
C GLU A 218 8.51 31.90 -12.54
N ASP A 219 8.69 32.13 -11.24
CA ASP A 219 8.07 31.30 -10.19
C ASP A 219 6.54 31.37 -10.24
N ALA A 220 5.97 32.54 -10.55
CA ALA A 220 4.52 32.71 -10.72
C ALA A 220 3.98 31.87 -11.88
N ALA A 221 4.67 31.89 -13.01
CA ALA A 221 4.32 31.12 -14.20
C ALA A 221 4.48 29.60 -13.96
N VAL A 222 5.55 29.18 -13.28
CA VAL A 222 5.77 27.79 -12.89
C VAL A 222 4.68 27.31 -11.92
N ALA A 223 4.31 28.10 -10.92
CA ALA A 223 3.25 27.75 -9.98
C ALA A 223 1.88 27.57 -10.67
N ALA A 224 1.56 28.45 -11.62
CA ALA A 224 0.35 28.34 -12.44
C ALA A 224 0.36 27.06 -13.31
N VAL A 225 1.52 26.72 -13.89
CA VAL A 225 1.72 25.47 -14.63
C VAL A 225 1.52 24.26 -13.72
N ARG A 226 2.19 24.21 -12.57
CA ARG A 226 2.08 23.08 -11.63
C ARG A 226 0.65 22.89 -11.13
N LEU A 227 -0.12 23.97 -10.93
CA LEU A 227 -1.54 23.86 -10.56
C LEU A 227 -2.35 23.18 -11.67
N PHE A 228 -2.15 23.58 -12.93
CA PHE A 228 -2.82 22.94 -14.06
C PHE A 228 -2.37 21.47 -14.26
N GLU A 229 -1.08 21.21 -14.08
CA GLU A 229 -0.46 19.87 -14.20
C GLU A 229 -0.78 18.96 -13.02
N SER A 230 -1.35 19.49 -11.94
CA SER A 230 -1.88 18.70 -10.83
C SER A 230 -3.20 18.00 -11.17
N LEU A 231 -3.84 18.33 -12.30
CA LEU A 231 -5.08 17.69 -12.73
C LEU A 231 -4.80 16.34 -13.42
N PRO A 232 -5.50 15.25 -13.03
CA PRO A 232 -5.33 13.94 -13.66
C PRO A 232 -5.51 13.96 -15.18
N GLU A 233 -6.51 14.68 -15.69
CA GLU A 233 -6.83 14.78 -17.13
C GLU A 233 -5.72 15.50 -17.91
N THR A 234 -4.99 16.40 -17.25
CA THR A 234 -3.81 17.05 -17.80
C THR A 234 -2.65 16.08 -17.84
N ALA A 235 -2.36 15.41 -16.73
CA ALA A 235 -1.25 14.47 -16.61
C ALA A 235 -1.34 13.32 -17.63
N GLU A 236 -2.56 12.80 -17.88
CA GLU A 236 -2.82 11.78 -18.91
C GLU A 236 -2.38 12.17 -20.33
N ARG A 237 -2.22 13.47 -20.62
CA ARG A 237 -1.78 13.98 -21.93
C ARG A 237 -0.27 13.89 -22.10
N PHE A 238 0.49 13.70 -21.02
CA PHE A 238 1.94 13.69 -21.03
C PHE A 238 2.45 12.26 -21.15
N PRO A 239 3.01 11.87 -22.31
CA PRO A 239 3.63 10.57 -22.43
C PRO A 239 4.86 10.53 -21.53
N GLU A 240 4.93 9.52 -20.69
CA GLU A 240 6.14 9.20 -19.92
C GLU A 240 7.34 9.01 -20.85
N ASP A 241 8.54 9.29 -20.33
CA ASP A 241 9.79 9.09 -21.06
C ASP A 241 9.84 7.66 -21.64
N GLN A 242 10.16 7.54 -22.94
CA GLN A 242 10.14 6.26 -23.64
C GLN A 242 11.13 5.24 -23.06
N ALA A 243 12.25 5.71 -22.51
CA ALA A 243 13.21 4.84 -21.83
C ALA A 243 12.66 4.36 -20.49
N VAL A 244 12.01 5.24 -19.70
CA VAL A 244 11.33 4.84 -18.46
C VAL A 244 10.22 3.84 -18.77
N THR A 245 9.38 4.13 -19.76
CA THR A 245 8.35 3.23 -20.24
C THR A 245 8.90 1.85 -20.62
N ALA A 246 9.96 1.80 -21.46
CA ALA A 246 10.54 0.53 -21.87
C ALA A 246 11.14 -0.23 -20.69
N ARG A 247 11.73 0.49 -19.73
CA ARG A 247 12.26 -0.08 -18.49
C ARG A 247 11.16 -0.66 -17.61
N VAL A 248 10.06 0.05 -17.43
CA VAL A 248 8.88 -0.41 -16.67
C VAL A 248 8.27 -1.65 -17.30
N GLU A 249 8.11 -1.67 -18.63
CA GLU A 249 7.63 -2.85 -19.36
C GLU A 249 8.54 -4.06 -19.17
N GLU A 250 9.87 -3.86 -19.14
CA GLU A 250 10.85 -4.90 -18.83
C GLU A 250 10.68 -5.43 -17.40
N LEU A 251 10.54 -4.54 -16.41
CA LEU A 251 10.39 -4.91 -15.00
C LEU A 251 9.11 -5.73 -14.77
N LEU A 252 7.96 -5.24 -15.27
CA LEU A 252 6.69 -5.95 -15.17
C LEU A 252 6.75 -7.31 -15.88
N GLN A 253 7.37 -7.38 -17.05
CA GLN A 253 7.54 -8.65 -17.74
C GLN A 253 8.44 -9.61 -16.96
N ALA A 254 9.54 -9.13 -16.38
CA ALA A 254 10.42 -9.95 -15.54
C ALA A 254 9.69 -10.47 -14.29
N GLY A 255 8.86 -9.64 -13.66
CA GLY A 255 7.98 -10.03 -12.55
C GLY A 255 7.04 -11.15 -12.92
N ARG A 256 6.28 -10.98 -14.02
CA ARG A 256 5.36 -12.00 -14.55
C ARG A 256 6.07 -13.29 -14.95
N ASP A 257 7.19 -13.20 -15.67
CA ASP A 257 7.97 -14.36 -16.08
C ASP A 257 8.49 -15.16 -14.88
N ARG A 258 8.94 -14.45 -13.82
CA ARG A 258 9.43 -15.09 -12.59
C ARG A 258 8.29 -15.70 -11.78
N ARG A 259 7.15 -15.02 -11.64
CA ARG A 259 5.92 -15.57 -11.05
C ARG A 259 5.51 -16.86 -11.77
N ASP A 260 5.37 -16.81 -13.08
CA ASP A 260 4.93 -17.94 -13.90
C ASP A 260 5.93 -19.11 -13.81
N ALA A 261 7.24 -18.82 -13.76
CA ALA A 261 8.27 -19.82 -13.54
C ALA A 261 8.17 -20.48 -12.16
N VAL A 262 7.87 -19.71 -11.10
CA VAL A 262 7.63 -20.27 -9.77
C VAL A 262 6.39 -21.16 -9.77
N LEU A 263 5.27 -20.68 -10.30
CA LEU A 263 4.01 -21.42 -10.39
C LEU A 263 4.16 -22.74 -11.19
N ALA A 264 4.91 -22.71 -12.29
CA ALA A 264 5.15 -23.87 -13.14
C ALA A 264 6.31 -24.76 -12.68
N SER A 265 7.10 -24.37 -11.68
CA SER A 265 8.27 -25.13 -11.23
C SER A 265 7.89 -26.54 -10.77
N GLU A 266 8.77 -27.50 -11.04
CA GLU A 266 8.66 -28.90 -10.61
C GLU A 266 9.57 -29.19 -9.42
N THR A 267 9.23 -30.23 -8.66
CA THR A 267 10.07 -30.70 -7.54
C THR A 267 11.36 -31.29 -8.08
N ALA A 268 12.48 -30.64 -7.79
CA ALA A 268 13.83 -31.11 -8.14
C ALA A 268 14.47 -31.97 -7.04
N ILE A 269 13.87 -32.00 -5.84
CA ILE A 269 14.41 -32.71 -4.67
C ILE A 269 14.45 -34.21 -4.92
N ALA A 270 15.61 -34.82 -4.72
CA ALA A 270 15.84 -36.25 -4.98
C ALA A 270 16.34 -36.99 -3.74
N LYS A 271 16.31 -38.33 -3.79
CA LYS A 271 16.92 -39.14 -2.74
C LYS A 271 18.44 -39.10 -2.85
N GLY A 272 19.14 -38.82 -1.75
CA GLY A 272 20.60 -38.77 -1.68
C GLY A 272 21.20 -39.46 -0.45
N ASP A 273 22.52 -39.50 -0.38
CA ASP A 273 23.27 -40.03 0.78
C ASP A 273 23.47 -38.98 1.88
N THR A 274 23.38 -37.70 1.53
CA THR A 274 23.51 -36.54 2.44
C THR A 274 22.22 -35.72 2.37
N PHE A 275 21.76 -35.21 3.51
CA PHE A 275 20.66 -34.26 3.54
C PHE A 275 21.19 -32.88 3.16
N VAL A 276 20.70 -32.32 2.06
CA VAL A 276 21.00 -30.97 1.59
C VAL A 276 19.66 -30.27 1.43
N PRO A 277 19.32 -29.29 2.27
CA PRO A 277 18.04 -28.58 2.22
C PRO A 277 17.73 -28.10 0.80
N GLY A 278 16.55 -28.46 0.29
CA GLY A 278 16.09 -28.06 -1.04
C GLY A 278 16.67 -28.85 -2.22
N GLU A 279 17.58 -29.81 -1.98
CA GLU A 279 18.19 -30.63 -3.02
C GLU A 279 17.99 -32.14 -2.78
N THR A 280 18.24 -32.61 -1.55
CA THR A 280 18.19 -34.04 -1.24
C THR A 280 17.57 -34.38 0.11
N TYR A 281 16.70 -35.40 0.11
CA TYR A 281 16.28 -36.11 1.31
C TYR A 281 17.02 -37.46 1.43
N THR A 282 17.13 -38.02 2.63
CA THR A 282 17.92 -39.25 2.88
C THR A 282 17.10 -40.43 3.39
N GLY A 283 15.97 -40.14 4.02
CA GLY A 283 15.08 -41.08 4.67
C GLY A 283 14.05 -41.72 3.74
N THR A 284 12.86 -41.92 4.30
CA THR A 284 11.70 -42.53 3.65
C THR A 284 10.86 -41.46 2.97
N ALA A 285 10.42 -41.73 1.74
CA ALA A 285 9.43 -40.89 1.06
C ALA A 285 8.03 -41.39 1.36
N TYR A 286 7.15 -40.50 1.79
CA TYR A 286 5.73 -40.73 1.99
C TYR A 286 4.91 -39.92 0.98
N TYR A 287 3.75 -40.42 0.60
CA TYR A 287 2.90 -39.82 -0.44
C TYR A 287 1.49 -39.55 0.09
N VAL A 288 0.95 -38.39 -0.27
CA VAL A 288 -0.40 -37.93 0.12
C VAL A 288 -1.17 -37.50 -1.13
N SER A 289 -2.40 -38.01 -1.30
CA SER A 289 -3.29 -37.72 -2.43
C SER A 289 -4.73 -37.68 -1.96
N ASN A 290 -5.56 -36.71 -2.39
CA ASN A 290 -6.99 -36.73 -2.08
C ASN A 290 -7.73 -38.01 -2.57
N SER A 291 -7.13 -38.75 -3.51
CA SER A 291 -7.65 -40.03 -4.01
C SER A 291 -7.09 -41.26 -3.28
N GLY A 292 -6.20 -41.06 -2.31
CA GLY A 292 -5.56 -42.09 -1.51
C GLY A 292 -6.49 -42.76 -0.47
N ASP A 293 -5.89 -43.57 0.40
CA ASP A 293 -6.58 -44.24 1.51
C ASP A 293 -5.66 -44.24 2.75
N ASP A 294 -6.17 -43.79 3.89
CA ASP A 294 -5.40 -43.70 5.14
C ASP A 294 -5.02 -45.06 5.74
N ALA A 295 -5.61 -46.15 5.23
CA ALA A 295 -5.20 -47.52 5.53
C ALA A 295 -3.94 -47.97 4.77
N ASN A 296 -3.50 -47.21 3.76
CA ASN A 296 -2.30 -47.53 2.99
C ASN A 296 -1.00 -47.30 3.79
N ASP A 297 0.10 -47.84 3.28
CA ASP A 297 1.42 -47.65 3.87
C ASP A 297 2.06 -46.28 3.58
N GLY A 298 1.55 -45.56 2.58
CA GLY A 298 2.03 -44.23 2.18
C GLY A 298 3.35 -44.27 1.41
N LEU A 299 3.88 -45.43 1.02
CA LEU A 299 5.26 -45.57 0.53
C LEU A 299 5.42 -45.44 -1.00
N SER A 300 4.32 -45.30 -1.74
CA SER A 300 4.33 -44.97 -3.17
C SER A 300 3.13 -44.10 -3.54
N PRO A 301 3.15 -43.43 -4.71
CA PRO A 301 1.99 -42.71 -5.23
C PRO A 301 0.70 -43.55 -5.27
N GLU A 302 0.80 -44.84 -5.62
CA GLU A 302 -0.35 -45.77 -5.71
C GLU A 302 -0.87 -46.21 -4.34
N THR A 303 -0.08 -46.05 -3.28
CA THR A 303 -0.45 -46.37 -1.89
C THR A 303 -0.39 -45.13 -1.01
N ALA A 304 -0.68 -43.96 -1.57
CA ALA A 304 -0.71 -42.69 -0.84
C ALA A 304 -1.80 -42.66 0.25
N TRP A 305 -1.56 -41.86 1.30
CA TRP A 305 -2.58 -41.49 2.30
C TRP A 305 -3.53 -40.44 1.74
N ALA A 306 -4.74 -40.36 2.30
CA ALA A 306 -5.76 -39.41 1.88
C ALA A 306 -5.64 -38.06 2.63
N THR A 307 -5.37 -38.12 3.93
CA THR A 307 -5.56 -36.98 4.83
C THR A 307 -4.27 -36.48 5.48
N ILE A 308 -4.27 -35.19 5.83
CA ILE A 308 -3.22 -34.58 6.66
C ILE A 308 -3.23 -35.17 8.08
N ASP A 309 -4.38 -35.56 8.63
CA ASP A 309 -4.46 -36.22 9.94
C ASP A 309 -3.65 -37.52 9.98
N ARG A 310 -3.74 -38.33 8.92
CA ARG A 310 -2.96 -39.55 8.81
C ARG A 310 -1.46 -39.27 8.69
N LEU A 311 -1.08 -38.24 7.93
CA LEU A 311 0.30 -37.76 7.85
C LEU A 311 0.80 -37.33 9.23
N ASN A 312 0.04 -36.51 9.96
CA ASN A 312 0.39 -36.00 11.28
C ASN A 312 0.56 -37.10 12.34
N ALA A 313 -0.13 -38.23 12.18
CA ALA A 313 0.04 -39.41 13.03
C ALA A 313 1.29 -40.24 12.72
N GLN A 314 1.97 -39.99 11.59
CA GLN A 314 3.18 -40.71 11.22
C GLN A 314 4.38 -40.22 12.05
N PRO A 315 5.16 -41.12 12.68
CA PRO A 315 6.39 -40.74 13.38
C PRO A 315 7.53 -40.49 12.39
N LEU A 316 7.44 -39.40 11.61
CA LEU A 316 8.47 -39.00 10.65
C LEU A 316 9.82 -38.77 11.36
N GLN A 317 10.90 -39.11 10.68
CA GLN A 317 12.27 -39.00 11.18
C GLN A 317 13.06 -37.95 10.38
N TYR A 318 14.12 -37.41 10.97
CA TYR A 318 15.04 -36.51 10.29
C TYR A 318 15.52 -37.12 8.96
N GLY A 319 15.41 -36.35 7.88
CA GLY A 319 15.77 -36.75 6.52
C GLY A 319 14.64 -37.44 5.73
N ASP A 320 13.49 -37.75 6.35
CA ASP A 320 12.30 -38.21 5.62
C ASP A 320 11.74 -37.11 4.69
N ALA A 321 10.95 -37.53 3.71
CA ALA A 321 10.24 -36.64 2.80
C ALA A 321 8.76 -37.00 2.69
N VAL A 322 7.92 -36.00 2.49
CA VAL A 322 6.48 -36.11 2.28
C VAL A 322 6.17 -35.40 0.97
N PHE A 323 5.55 -36.13 0.03
CA PHE A 323 5.16 -35.61 -1.27
C PHE A 323 3.64 -35.57 -1.40
N PHE A 324 3.10 -34.39 -1.68
CA PHE A 324 1.69 -34.16 -1.95
C PHE A 324 1.40 -34.21 -3.45
N GLU A 325 0.28 -34.83 -3.84
CA GLU A 325 -0.12 -34.95 -5.24
C GLU A 325 -0.52 -33.58 -5.81
N ARG A 326 0.05 -33.23 -6.97
CA ARG A 326 -0.35 -32.05 -7.74
C ARG A 326 -1.83 -32.11 -8.15
N GLY A 327 -2.47 -30.95 -8.13
CA GLY A 327 -3.92 -30.81 -8.29
C GLY A 327 -4.75 -31.23 -7.07
N GLY A 328 -4.12 -31.77 -6.02
CA GLY A 328 -4.77 -32.02 -4.73
C GLY A 328 -4.97 -30.74 -3.94
N VAL A 329 -6.05 -30.68 -3.16
CA VAL A 329 -6.36 -29.59 -2.23
C VAL A 329 -6.73 -30.17 -0.87
N TRP A 330 -6.03 -29.75 0.18
CA TRP A 330 -6.33 -30.05 1.57
C TRP A 330 -6.73 -28.77 2.28
N ARG A 331 -7.87 -28.82 2.98
CA ARG A 331 -8.56 -27.66 3.52
C ARG A 331 -8.63 -27.72 5.04
N ALA A 332 -8.48 -26.58 5.69
CA ALA A 332 -8.59 -26.41 7.14
C ALA A 332 -7.86 -27.50 7.93
N ALA A 333 -6.63 -27.80 7.51
CA ALA A 333 -5.80 -28.83 8.12
C ALA A 333 -4.35 -28.36 8.17
N GLN A 334 -3.81 -28.31 9.38
CA GLN A 334 -2.42 -27.93 9.63
C GLN A 334 -1.49 -29.13 9.47
N VAL A 335 -0.35 -28.93 8.83
CA VAL A 335 0.75 -29.90 8.81
C VAL A 335 1.62 -29.70 10.05
N TYR A 336 1.70 -30.70 10.92
CA TYR A 336 2.59 -30.67 12.08
C TYR A 336 4.00 -31.07 11.67
N THR A 337 4.78 -30.07 11.26
CA THR A 337 6.15 -30.26 10.78
C THR A 337 7.04 -31.00 11.81
N LYS A 338 8.09 -31.63 11.30
CA LYS A 338 9.04 -32.44 12.09
C LYS A 338 10.46 -32.04 11.69
N PRO A 339 11.40 -31.96 12.66
CA PRO A 339 12.75 -31.51 12.37
C PRO A 339 13.42 -32.29 11.23
N GLY A 340 14.04 -31.56 10.29
CA GLY A 340 14.78 -32.14 9.17
C GLY A 340 13.95 -32.87 8.13
N VAL A 341 12.62 -32.64 8.08
CA VAL A 341 11.73 -33.29 7.10
C VAL A 341 11.45 -32.35 5.92
N THR A 342 11.44 -32.93 4.73
CA THR A 342 11.03 -32.23 3.49
C THR A 342 9.55 -32.45 3.19
N TYR A 343 8.83 -31.38 2.90
CA TYR A 343 7.46 -31.37 2.39
C TYR A 343 7.48 -30.79 0.98
N SER A 344 7.11 -31.59 -0.02
CA SER A 344 7.13 -31.17 -1.43
C SER A 344 6.00 -31.79 -2.25
N ALA A 345 6.02 -31.63 -3.57
CA ALA A 345 5.00 -32.10 -4.50
C ALA A 345 5.45 -33.33 -5.32
N TYR A 346 4.48 -34.07 -5.86
CA TYR A 346 4.70 -35.07 -6.90
C TYR A 346 3.56 -35.08 -7.93
N GLY A 347 3.79 -35.67 -9.10
CA GLY A 347 2.80 -35.80 -10.16
C GLY A 347 2.84 -34.64 -11.16
N GLU A 348 1.71 -34.36 -11.81
CA GLU A 348 1.55 -33.32 -12.85
C GLU A 348 0.39 -32.38 -12.49
N GLY A 349 0.42 -31.14 -12.99
CA GLY A 349 -0.62 -30.14 -12.78
C GLY A 349 -0.24 -29.04 -11.78
N ASN A 350 -1.24 -28.32 -11.29
CA ASN A 350 -1.05 -27.22 -10.33
C ASN A 350 -0.37 -27.71 -9.05
N LYS A 351 0.32 -26.80 -8.35
CA LYS A 351 0.93 -27.12 -7.05
C LYS A 351 -0.13 -27.68 -6.09
N PRO A 352 0.23 -28.63 -5.21
CA PRO A 352 -0.67 -29.12 -4.18
C PRO A 352 -1.12 -27.96 -3.28
N GLY A 353 -2.42 -27.77 -3.12
CA GLY A 353 -3.02 -26.68 -2.36
C GLY A 353 -3.23 -27.06 -0.89
N LEU A 354 -2.65 -26.30 0.03
CA LEU A 354 -2.90 -26.40 1.46
C LEU A 354 -3.60 -25.10 1.89
N TYR A 355 -4.91 -25.17 2.02
CA TYR A 355 -5.74 -23.99 2.21
C TYR A 355 -6.20 -23.87 3.66
N GLY A 356 -6.06 -22.67 4.23
CA GLY A 356 -6.67 -22.34 5.51
C GLY A 356 -8.20 -22.29 5.43
N SER A 357 -8.72 -22.06 4.22
CA SER A 357 -10.15 -22.02 3.98
C SER A 357 -10.82 -23.37 4.25
N VAL A 358 -11.91 -23.30 4.99
CA VAL A 358 -12.72 -24.46 5.39
C VAL A 358 -13.46 -25.11 4.22
N GLU A 359 -13.80 -24.34 3.19
CA GLU A 359 -14.40 -24.80 1.93
C GLU A 359 -14.39 -23.69 0.89
N ASN A 360 -14.58 -24.05 -0.38
CA ASN A 360 -14.96 -23.09 -1.42
C ASN A 360 -16.40 -22.59 -1.14
N GLY A 361 -16.58 -21.26 -1.04
CA GLY A 361 -17.84 -20.60 -0.69
C GLY A 361 -18.80 -20.35 -1.86
N GLY A 362 -18.42 -20.74 -3.07
CA GLY A 362 -19.23 -20.65 -4.27
C GLY A 362 -20.47 -21.54 -4.24
N GLY A 363 -21.46 -21.20 -5.07
CA GLY A 363 -22.76 -21.88 -5.15
C GLY A 363 -23.90 -21.01 -4.65
N ALA A 364 -24.91 -20.80 -5.51
CA ALA A 364 -26.07 -19.98 -5.20
C ALA A 364 -26.82 -20.45 -3.94
N GLU A 365 -26.83 -21.75 -3.71
CA GLU A 365 -27.52 -22.41 -2.60
C GLU A 365 -26.91 -22.10 -1.23
N LYS A 366 -25.64 -21.67 -1.18
CA LYS A 366 -24.95 -21.34 0.07
C LYS A 366 -25.22 -19.93 0.56
N TRP A 367 -25.95 -19.13 -0.23
CA TRP A 367 -26.17 -17.71 0.05
C TRP A 367 -27.65 -17.38 -0.03
N THR A 368 -28.17 -16.77 1.04
CA THR A 368 -29.56 -16.32 1.11
C THR A 368 -29.59 -14.80 1.17
N LEU A 369 -30.42 -14.16 0.35
CA LEU A 369 -30.65 -12.72 0.44
C LEU A 369 -31.25 -12.42 1.84
N TRP A 370 -30.51 -11.68 2.65
CA TRP A 370 -30.86 -11.34 4.02
C TRP A 370 -31.53 -9.96 4.10
N HIS A 371 -31.01 -8.98 3.36
CA HIS A 371 -31.53 -7.62 3.31
C HIS A 371 -31.42 -7.02 1.90
N GLU A 372 -32.42 -6.23 1.51
CA GLU A 372 -32.40 -5.41 0.30
C GLU A 372 -32.79 -3.98 0.69
N GLY A 373 -31.87 -3.03 0.49
CA GLY A 373 -32.06 -1.63 0.82
C GLY A 373 -32.93 -0.90 -0.20
N GLU A 374 -33.49 0.26 0.19
CA GLU A 374 -34.28 1.10 -0.74
C GLU A 374 -33.45 1.65 -1.91
N ASP A 375 -32.14 1.73 -1.75
CA ASP A 375 -31.14 2.11 -2.75
C ASP A 375 -30.75 0.97 -3.70
N GLY A 376 -31.25 -0.26 -3.46
CA GLY A 376 -30.95 -1.46 -4.24
C GLY A 376 -29.74 -2.25 -3.76
N SER A 377 -29.13 -1.84 -2.64
CA SER A 377 -28.09 -2.60 -1.95
C SER A 377 -28.60 -3.99 -1.53
N LYS A 378 -27.72 -5.00 -1.56
CA LYS A 378 -28.10 -6.38 -1.22
C LYS A 378 -27.09 -7.01 -0.29
N ILE A 379 -27.56 -7.44 0.88
CA ILE A 379 -26.75 -8.17 1.84
C ILE A 379 -27.20 -9.63 1.85
N TRP A 380 -26.23 -10.53 1.71
CA TRP A 380 -26.39 -11.96 1.67
C TRP A 380 -25.82 -12.57 2.93
N VAL A 381 -26.51 -13.57 3.48
CA VAL A 381 -26.01 -14.36 4.61
C VAL A 381 -25.57 -15.73 4.11
N TYR A 382 -24.41 -16.19 4.58
CA TYR A 382 -23.92 -17.53 4.31
C TYR A 382 -24.75 -18.59 5.04
N ASP A 383 -24.90 -19.78 4.46
CA ASP A 383 -25.86 -20.80 4.91
C ASP A 383 -25.51 -21.49 6.24
N ARG A 384 -24.28 -21.33 6.72
CA ARG A 384 -23.79 -21.88 7.98
C ARG A 384 -23.01 -20.84 8.80
N PRO A 385 -22.90 -21.05 10.13
CA PRO A 385 -21.99 -20.27 10.95
C PRO A 385 -20.54 -20.40 10.46
N MET A 386 -19.81 -19.30 10.52
CA MET A 386 -18.42 -19.18 10.11
C MET A 386 -17.58 -18.65 11.25
N LEU A 387 -16.33 -19.13 11.33
CA LEU A 387 -15.29 -18.50 12.14
C LEU A 387 -15.01 -17.09 11.59
N ASP A 388 -14.34 -16.28 12.39
CA ASP A 388 -13.83 -15.01 11.91
C ASP A 388 -12.98 -15.19 10.64
N CYS A 389 -13.10 -14.27 9.69
CA CYS A 389 -12.33 -14.30 8.44
C CYS A 389 -11.53 -13.01 8.30
N GLY A 390 -10.31 -13.10 7.79
CA GLY A 390 -9.49 -11.92 7.52
C GLY A 390 -9.96 -11.14 6.29
N SER A 391 -10.33 -11.88 5.24
CA SER A 391 -10.95 -11.41 4.00
C SER A 391 -11.75 -12.56 3.39
N ILE A 392 -12.47 -12.28 2.29
CA ILE A 392 -13.06 -13.30 1.41
C ILE A 392 -12.44 -13.11 0.03
N ALA A 393 -11.60 -14.03 -0.41
CA ALA A 393 -11.06 -14.02 -1.77
C ALA A 393 -12.20 -14.33 -2.75
N LEU A 394 -12.62 -13.34 -3.53
CA LEU A 394 -13.70 -13.48 -4.52
C LEU A 394 -13.16 -13.94 -5.88
N THR A 395 -11.94 -13.51 -6.20
CA THR A 395 -11.13 -13.96 -7.35
C THR A 395 -9.66 -14.04 -6.92
N ASP A 396 -8.75 -14.35 -7.84
CA ASP A 396 -7.31 -14.39 -7.58
C ASP A 396 -6.71 -13.03 -7.16
N THR A 397 -7.40 -11.90 -7.40
CA THR A 397 -6.92 -10.53 -7.11
C THR A 397 -7.96 -9.61 -6.49
N LEU A 398 -9.17 -10.11 -6.17
CA LEU A 398 -10.25 -9.32 -5.60
C LEU A 398 -10.68 -9.93 -4.27
N GLY A 399 -10.48 -9.19 -3.19
CA GLY A 399 -10.94 -9.53 -1.85
C GLY A 399 -12.16 -8.70 -1.45
N ALA A 400 -13.11 -9.32 -0.73
CA ALA A 400 -14.12 -8.56 0.00
C ALA A 400 -13.47 -7.91 1.23
N VAL A 401 -13.77 -6.63 1.49
CA VAL A 401 -13.19 -5.88 2.61
C VAL A 401 -13.99 -6.15 3.88
N LYS A 402 -13.28 -6.39 4.98
CA LYS A 402 -13.92 -6.64 6.28
C LYS A 402 -14.31 -5.33 6.95
N VAL A 403 -15.58 -5.18 7.30
CA VAL A 403 -16.01 -4.14 8.24
C VAL A 403 -15.87 -4.67 9.65
N GLN A 404 -15.12 -3.96 10.47
CA GLN A 404 -14.75 -4.41 11.81
C GLN A 404 -15.88 -4.22 12.81
N GLY A 405 -16.05 -5.21 13.68
CA GLY A 405 -16.90 -5.11 14.87
C GLY A 405 -16.06 -5.21 16.14
N PHE A 406 -16.37 -4.39 17.13
CA PHE A 406 -15.79 -4.44 18.47
C PHE A 406 -16.68 -5.28 19.39
N TRP A 407 -16.15 -6.35 19.98
CA TRP A 407 -16.89 -7.13 20.97
C TRP A 407 -16.82 -6.48 22.35
N ASN A 408 -17.96 -6.13 22.95
CA ASN A 408 -18.02 -5.45 24.25
C ASN A 408 -18.21 -6.37 25.46
N GLY A 409 -18.25 -7.69 25.26
CA GLY A 409 -18.58 -8.68 26.28
C GLY A 409 -20.00 -9.27 26.13
N GLU A 410 -20.88 -8.65 25.35
CA GLU A 410 -22.25 -9.11 25.15
C GLU A 410 -22.64 -9.20 23.67
N CYS A 411 -22.23 -8.22 22.87
CA CYS A 411 -22.51 -8.12 21.45
C CYS A 411 -21.38 -7.41 20.70
N PHE A 412 -21.41 -7.47 19.37
CA PHE A 412 -20.58 -6.63 18.53
C PHE A 412 -21.17 -5.22 18.42
N GLN A 413 -20.29 -4.23 18.38
CA GLN A 413 -20.59 -2.82 18.12
C GLN A 413 -19.77 -2.34 16.92
N PRO A 414 -20.19 -1.26 16.24
CA PRO A 414 -19.29 -0.54 15.35
C PRO A 414 -18.03 -0.09 16.10
N VAL A 415 -16.89 -0.11 15.42
CA VAL A 415 -15.62 0.37 15.97
C VAL A 415 -15.65 1.91 15.99
N SER A 416 -15.20 2.52 17.09
CA SER A 416 -14.99 3.97 17.13
C SER A 416 -13.84 4.36 16.19
N GLU A 417 -14.10 5.29 15.28
CA GLU A 417 -13.08 5.89 14.41
C GLU A 417 -12.02 6.67 15.20
N LEU A 418 -12.24 6.96 16.49
CA LEU A 418 -11.24 7.60 17.33
C LEU A 418 -10.10 6.65 17.73
N TRP A 419 -10.25 5.34 17.54
CA TRP A 419 -9.18 4.37 17.82
C TRP A 419 -7.97 4.55 16.92
N SER A 420 -8.14 5.10 15.72
CA SER A 420 -7.05 5.42 14.79
C SER A 420 -6.43 6.81 15.01
N THR A 421 -6.70 7.43 16.17
CA THR A 421 -6.20 8.76 16.54
C THR A 421 -5.46 8.71 17.89
N ASP A 422 -4.80 9.81 18.26
CA ASP A 422 -4.16 9.97 19.58
C ASP A 422 -5.19 10.15 20.74
N ARG A 423 -6.49 10.10 20.45
CA ARG A 423 -7.60 10.39 21.38
C ARG A 423 -8.14 9.15 22.08
N THR A 424 -7.24 8.29 22.57
CA THR A 424 -7.58 6.98 23.18
C THR A 424 -8.65 7.06 24.28
N GLU A 425 -8.57 8.04 25.20
CA GLU A 425 -9.56 8.18 26.29
C GLU A 425 -10.98 8.50 25.77
N GLU A 426 -11.07 9.28 24.69
CA GLU A 426 -12.35 9.61 24.06
C GLU A 426 -12.88 8.42 23.26
N ALA A 427 -11.99 7.70 22.57
CA ALA A 427 -12.31 6.47 21.85
C ALA A 427 -12.93 5.42 22.78
N MET A 428 -12.37 5.23 23.98
CA MET A 428 -12.94 4.34 25.01
C MET A 428 -14.38 4.73 25.38
N ALA A 429 -14.62 6.01 25.63
CA ALA A 429 -15.91 6.51 26.07
C ALA A 429 -16.95 6.42 24.95
N GLU A 430 -16.55 6.71 23.71
CA GLU A 430 -17.38 6.56 22.52
C GLU A 430 -17.70 5.10 22.24
N GLN A 431 -16.70 4.22 22.24
CA GLN A 431 -16.87 2.78 22.03
C GLN A 431 -17.88 2.19 23.02
N ALA A 432 -17.80 2.55 24.30
CA ALA A 432 -18.74 2.09 25.31
C ALA A 432 -20.20 2.56 25.08
N ALA A 433 -20.40 3.62 24.29
CA ALA A 433 -21.69 4.18 23.95
C ALA A 433 -22.22 3.73 22.58
N MET A 434 -21.40 3.06 21.76
CA MET A 434 -21.80 2.58 20.43
C MET A 434 -22.98 1.60 20.50
N PRO A 435 -23.88 1.61 19.51
CA PRO A 435 -24.99 0.66 19.45
C PRO A 435 -24.49 -0.76 19.13
N GLU A 436 -25.38 -1.74 19.25
CA GLU A 436 -25.15 -3.06 18.66
C GLU A 436 -24.96 -2.93 17.14
N PHE A 437 -24.05 -3.71 16.58
CA PHE A 437 -23.72 -3.71 15.15
C PHE A 437 -24.90 -4.26 14.35
N ASP A 438 -25.39 -3.47 13.38
CA ASP A 438 -26.40 -3.87 12.41
C ASP A 438 -25.76 -3.94 11.00
N PRO A 439 -25.63 -5.15 10.42
CA PRO A 439 -25.08 -5.29 9.07
C PRO A 439 -25.78 -4.42 8.01
N ALA A 440 -27.07 -4.11 8.17
CA ALA A 440 -27.80 -3.26 7.23
C ALA A 440 -27.37 -1.78 7.31
N GLU A 441 -26.88 -1.32 8.47
CA GLU A 441 -26.42 0.06 8.66
C GLU A 441 -24.92 0.21 8.39
N GLN A 442 -24.10 -0.79 8.75
CA GLN A 442 -22.64 -0.68 8.67
C GLN A 442 -22.02 -1.23 7.36
N LEU A 443 -22.68 -2.13 6.63
CA LEU A 443 -22.18 -2.57 5.32
C LEU A 443 -22.58 -1.56 4.23
N THR A 444 -21.91 -0.41 4.24
CA THR A 444 -22.22 0.77 3.41
C THR A 444 -21.66 0.70 1.98
N GLU A 445 -20.68 -0.17 1.73
CA GLU A 445 -20.02 -0.31 0.44
C GLU A 445 -20.19 -1.70 -0.16
N ASN A 446 -20.25 -1.78 -1.49
CA ASN A 446 -20.35 -3.06 -2.18
C ASN A 446 -19.08 -3.89 -1.95
N LEU A 447 -19.23 -5.21 -1.81
CA LEU A 447 -18.16 -6.17 -1.48
C LEU A 447 -17.50 -5.96 -0.11
N THR A 448 -18.25 -5.38 0.83
CA THR A 448 -17.90 -5.42 2.25
C THR A 448 -18.57 -6.58 2.98
N PHE A 449 -17.93 -7.13 4.00
CA PHE A 449 -18.49 -8.23 4.79
C PHE A 449 -18.28 -8.04 6.29
N PHE A 450 -19.09 -8.73 7.08
CA PHE A 450 -18.99 -8.80 8.53
C PHE A 450 -19.17 -10.25 9.02
N CYS A 451 -18.26 -10.70 9.89
CA CYS A 451 -18.36 -11.97 10.60
C CYS A 451 -18.83 -11.73 12.04
N GLU A 452 -20.02 -12.19 12.37
CA GLU A 452 -20.59 -12.11 13.72
C GLU A 452 -20.08 -13.26 14.60
N ALA A 453 -18.77 -13.49 14.62
CA ALA A 453 -18.11 -14.65 15.23
C ALA A 453 -17.97 -14.51 16.77
N GLY A 454 -19.11 -14.36 17.46
CA GLY A 454 -19.17 -14.06 18.90
C GLY A 454 -19.43 -15.27 19.80
N SER A 455 -19.69 -16.46 19.22
CA SER A 455 -20.10 -17.61 20.02
C SER A 455 -19.02 -18.03 21.02
N GLY A 456 -19.39 -18.13 22.30
CA GLY A 456 -18.48 -18.57 23.36
C GLY A 456 -17.38 -17.59 23.74
N LEU A 457 -17.36 -16.36 23.18
CA LEU A 457 -16.48 -15.29 23.66
C LEU A 457 -16.83 -14.92 25.11
N PRO A 458 -15.83 -14.53 25.92
CA PRO A 458 -16.05 -14.11 27.30
C PRO A 458 -16.79 -12.76 27.39
N ASP A 459 -17.36 -12.51 28.57
CA ASP A 459 -18.12 -11.29 28.90
C ASP A 459 -17.27 -10.16 29.49
N SER A 460 -15.95 -10.32 29.47
CA SER A 460 -14.98 -9.36 30.01
C SER A 460 -13.86 -9.07 29.01
N LEU A 461 -13.42 -7.82 29.00
CA LEU A 461 -12.26 -7.33 28.23
C LEU A 461 -11.00 -7.25 29.12
N PRO A 462 -9.78 -7.31 28.53
CA PRO A 462 -9.51 -7.57 27.12
C PRO A 462 -9.75 -9.05 26.73
N ILE A 463 -9.95 -9.30 25.43
CA ILE A 463 -10.04 -10.64 24.86
C ILE A 463 -8.87 -10.85 23.90
N TYR A 464 -8.16 -11.95 24.09
CA TYR A 464 -7.09 -12.39 23.20
C TYR A 464 -7.63 -13.53 22.33
N LEU A 465 -7.90 -13.25 21.06
CA LEU A 465 -8.48 -14.23 20.14
C LEU A 465 -7.45 -15.24 19.65
N SER A 466 -6.22 -14.79 19.38
CA SER A 466 -5.15 -15.59 18.76
C SER A 466 -3.81 -15.50 19.48
N GLY A 467 -3.81 -15.40 20.82
CA GLY A 467 -2.62 -14.94 21.56
C GLY A 467 -2.37 -15.54 22.94
N TRP A 468 -1.26 -15.09 23.52
CA TRP A 468 -0.91 -15.31 24.93
C TRP A 468 -1.65 -14.32 25.80
N VAL A 469 -2.31 -14.80 26.85
CA VAL A 469 -2.81 -13.93 27.93
C VAL A 469 -1.70 -13.68 28.95
N ASP A 470 -1.75 -12.57 29.68
CA ASP A 470 -0.78 -12.19 30.73
C ASP A 470 -0.60 -13.25 31.84
N THR A 471 -1.46 -14.27 31.89
CA THR A 471 -1.36 -15.41 32.82
C THR A 471 -0.42 -16.51 32.36
N GLY A 472 0.11 -16.44 31.13
CA GLY A 472 0.93 -17.49 30.52
C GLY A 472 0.13 -18.68 30.00
N GLU A 473 -1.16 -18.48 29.70
CA GLU A 473 -2.01 -19.45 29.00
C GLU A 473 -2.27 -18.97 27.56
N ARG A 474 -2.51 -19.89 26.62
CA ARG A 474 -2.84 -19.55 25.23
C ARG A 474 -4.34 -19.76 25.02
N GLU A 475 -5.07 -18.67 24.81
CA GLU A 475 -6.47 -18.71 24.42
C GLU A 475 -6.55 -18.63 22.88
N GLN A 476 -7.38 -19.48 22.28
CA GLN A 476 -7.54 -19.58 20.82
C GLN A 476 -9.01 -19.48 20.44
N TYR A 477 -9.70 -18.47 20.97
CA TYR A 477 -11.11 -18.24 20.66
C TYR A 477 -11.35 -18.08 19.15
N CYS A 478 -10.37 -17.59 18.38
CA CYS A 478 -10.47 -17.50 16.93
C CYS A 478 -10.76 -18.86 16.25
N LEU A 479 -10.38 -19.99 16.86
CA LEU A 479 -10.61 -21.32 16.31
C LEU A 479 -11.97 -21.91 16.68
N THR A 480 -12.73 -21.25 17.55
CA THR A 480 -13.99 -21.79 18.10
C THR A 480 -15.17 -20.85 18.03
N ALA A 481 -14.93 -19.53 18.06
CA ALA A 481 -15.97 -18.54 18.00
C ALA A 481 -16.48 -18.42 16.56
N ASP A 482 -17.77 -18.68 16.39
CA ASP A 482 -18.47 -18.70 15.12
C ASP A 482 -19.78 -17.90 15.18
N GLY A 483 -20.32 -17.61 14.01
CA GLY A 483 -21.61 -16.97 13.86
C GLY A 483 -21.95 -16.65 12.41
N PRO A 484 -23.06 -15.95 12.14
CA PRO A 484 -23.44 -15.54 10.80
C PRO A 484 -22.34 -14.74 10.08
N LEU A 485 -22.18 -14.98 8.78
CA LEU A 485 -21.35 -14.16 7.89
C LEU A 485 -22.27 -13.44 6.91
N TYR A 486 -22.17 -12.11 6.89
CA TYR A 486 -22.92 -11.23 6.00
C TYR A 486 -21.99 -10.61 4.96
N LEU A 487 -22.36 -10.64 3.68
CA LEU A 487 -21.62 -10.03 2.58
C LEU A 487 -22.56 -9.13 1.79
N ARG A 488 -22.21 -7.84 1.65
CA ARG A 488 -22.88 -6.94 0.72
C ARG A 488 -22.40 -7.21 -0.70
N CYS A 489 -23.31 -7.62 -1.57
CA CYS A 489 -23.04 -7.88 -2.98
C CYS A 489 -24.23 -7.41 -3.83
N ASP A 490 -24.15 -6.17 -4.30
CA ASP A 490 -25.25 -5.46 -4.96
C ASP A 490 -25.56 -6.05 -6.34
N GLY A 491 -24.55 -6.67 -6.96
CA GLY A 491 -24.61 -7.32 -8.28
C GLY A 491 -25.47 -8.59 -8.33
N GLY A 492 -25.76 -9.22 -7.19
CA GLY A 492 -26.54 -10.47 -7.13
C GLY A 492 -26.00 -11.45 -6.11
N ASN A 493 -26.40 -12.73 -6.23
CA ASN A 493 -25.96 -13.77 -5.31
C ASN A 493 -24.43 -13.96 -5.44
N PRO A 494 -23.66 -13.76 -4.36
CA PRO A 494 -22.20 -13.84 -4.43
C PRO A 494 -21.71 -15.23 -4.82
N GLY A 495 -22.39 -16.30 -4.40
CA GLY A 495 -22.06 -17.68 -4.80
C GLY A 495 -22.27 -17.98 -6.29
N GLU A 496 -23.10 -17.20 -7.00
CA GLU A 496 -23.23 -17.28 -8.46
C GLU A 496 -22.17 -16.44 -9.20
N LEU A 497 -21.83 -15.29 -8.63
CA LEU A 497 -20.87 -14.35 -9.23
C LEU A 497 -19.43 -14.81 -9.07
N TYR A 498 -19.12 -15.46 -7.94
CA TYR A 498 -17.78 -15.87 -7.54
C TYR A 498 -17.77 -17.36 -7.18
N PRO A 499 -17.72 -18.25 -8.19
CA PRO A 499 -17.84 -19.70 -7.99
C PRO A 499 -16.63 -20.34 -7.31
N ASP A 500 -15.50 -19.64 -7.26
CA ASP A 500 -14.24 -20.13 -6.71
C ASP A 500 -13.82 -19.38 -5.43
N MET A 501 -14.77 -18.71 -4.76
CA MET A 501 -14.45 -17.90 -3.58
C MET A 501 -13.89 -18.73 -2.41
N GLU A 502 -12.98 -18.13 -1.66
CA GLU A 502 -12.31 -18.76 -0.52
C GLU A 502 -12.35 -17.84 0.71
N PHE A 503 -12.61 -18.43 1.87
CA PHE A 503 -12.62 -17.71 3.14
C PHE A 503 -11.24 -17.75 3.79
N LEU A 504 -10.69 -16.61 4.20
CA LEU A 504 -9.46 -16.55 4.99
C LEU A 504 -9.79 -16.86 6.47
N SER A 505 -10.18 -18.11 6.74
CA SER A 505 -10.48 -18.61 8.08
C SER A 505 -9.19 -18.75 8.92
N PRO A 506 -9.25 -18.80 10.26
CA PRO A 506 -8.08 -18.69 11.12
C PRO A 506 -7.30 -20.01 11.27
N CYS A 507 -7.19 -20.77 10.18
CA CYS A 507 -6.45 -22.04 10.12
C CYS A 507 -5.15 -21.85 9.33
N ALA A 508 -4.03 -21.79 10.02
CA ALA A 508 -2.71 -21.72 9.40
C ALA A 508 -2.27 -23.11 8.91
N PRO A 509 -1.95 -23.29 7.61
CA PRO A 509 -1.47 -24.58 7.11
C PRO A 509 -0.12 -25.01 7.72
N PHE A 510 0.75 -24.04 8.03
CA PHE A 510 2.03 -24.26 8.71
C PHE A 510 2.21 -23.29 9.90
N ASP A 511 1.80 -23.70 11.09
CA ASP A 511 2.04 -22.94 12.34
C ASP A 511 3.13 -23.62 13.17
N GLY A 512 4.12 -22.85 13.63
CA GLY A 512 5.26 -23.33 14.44
C GLY A 512 6.15 -24.32 13.69
N VAL A 513 6.72 -23.91 12.55
CA VAL A 513 7.64 -24.72 11.76
C VAL A 513 8.88 -25.11 12.56
N ALA A 514 9.22 -26.40 12.55
CA ALA A 514 10.34 -26.98 13.29
C ALA A 514 11.70 -26.81 12.56
N ASP A 515 12.79 -27.10 13.28
CA ASP A 515 14.17 -27.00 12.78
C ASP A 515 14.43 -27.74 11.47
N ASP A 516 15.28 -27.17 10.61
CA ASP A 516 15.80 -27.82 9.39
C ASP A 516 14.71 -28.32 8.42
N VAL A 517 13.48 -27.81 8.53
CA VAL A 517 12.36 -28.18 7.67
C VAL A 517 12.53 -27.57 6.28
N VAL A 518 12.22 -28.34 5.25
CA VAL A 518 12.14 -27.86 3.86
C VAL A 518 10.68 -27.88 3.42
N ILE A 519 10.16 -26.74 2.99
CA ILE A 519 8.87 -26.59 2.34
C ILE A 519 9.13 -26.16 0.90
N ASP A 520 8.76 -27.02 -0.06
CA ASP A 520 9.10 -26.85 -1.46
C ASP A 520 7.88 -27.09 -2.36
N ASN A 521 7.65 -26.21 -3.34
CA ASN A 521 6.70 -26.48 -4.42
C ASN A 521 5.23 -26.71 -4.00
N LEU A 522 4.77 -26.01 -2.97
CA LEU A 522 3.38 -26.04 -2.50
C LEU A 522 2.67 -24.72 -2.81
N ALA A 523 1.34 -24.76 -2.91
CA ALA A 523 0.49 -23.56 -2.85
C ALA A 523 -0.15 -23.51 -1.45
N VAL A 524 0.24 -22.52 -0.65
CA VAL A 524 -0.22 -22.38 0.73
C VAL A 524 -1.00 -21.09 0.83
N LEU A 525 -2.34 -21.20 0.90
CA LEU A 525 -3.24 -20.08 0.62
C LEU A 525 -4.39 -19.94 1.63
N TYR A 526 -5.05 -18.80 1.61
CA TYR A 526 -6.38 -18.55 2.19
C TYR A 526 -6.49 -18.80 3.68
N THR A 527 -5.71 -18.11 4.50
CA THR A 527 -5.80 -18.17 5.96
C THR A 527 -5.86 -16.77 6.54
N GLY A 528 -6.69 -16.58 7.57
CA GLY A 528 -6.76 -15.33 8.32
C GLY A 528 -5.67 -15.18 9.39
N ARG A 529 -4.82 -16.20 9.56
CA ARG A 529 -3.59 -16.20 10.36
C ARG A 529 -2.36 -16.24 9.44
N ASN A 530 -1.16 -16.09 10.00
CA ASN A 530 0.10 -16.29 9.26
C ASN A 530 0.11 -17.64 8.54
N ILE A 531 0.46 -17.62 7.26
CA ILE A 531 0.54 -18.83 6.42
C ILE A 531 1.63 -19.76 6.95
N LEU A 532 2.79 -19.18 7.28
CA LEU A 532 3.98 -19.88 7.74
C LEU A 532 4.64 -19.08 8.87
N SER A 533 4.59 -19.60 10.08
CA SER A 533 5.33 -19.05 11.23
C SER A 533 6.47 -19.99 11.62
N VAL A 534 7.71 -19.50 11.52
CA VAL A 534 8.87 -20.19 12.09
C VAL A 534 8.93 -19.87 13.58
N SER A 535 9.00 -20.90 14.43
CA SER A 535 9.12 -20.69 15.87
C SER A 535 10.40 -19.90 16.19
N PRO A 536 10.39 -18.95 17.15
CA PRO A 536 11.58 -18.17 17.53
C PRO A 536 12.77 -19.02 17.96
N GLU A 537 12.49 -20.21 18.50
CA GLU A 537 13.49 -21.19 18.94
C GLU A 537 13.98 -22.11 17.81
N CYS A 538 13.38 -22.02 16.62
CA CYS A 538 13.64 -22.93 15.52
C CYS A 538 14.45 -22.29 14.40
N GLU A 539 15.33 -23.05 13.77
CA GLU A 539 16.30 -22.53 12.80
C GLU A 539 16.52 -23.47 11.61
N GLY A 540 17.06 -22.95 10.51
CA GLY A 540 17.40 -23.76 9.33
C GLY A 540 16.22 -24.07 8.40
N VAL A 541 15.11 -23.34 8.50
CA VAL A 541 13.94 -23.55 7.64
C VAL A 541 14.23 -23.04 6.22
N LEU A 542 13.93 -23.85 5.22
CA LEU A 542 13.97 -23.46 3.81
C LEU A 542 12.56 -23.49 3.22
N VAL A 543 12.09 -22.36 2.71
CA VAL A 543 10.85 -22.24 1.95
C VAL A 543 11.21 -21.85 0.52
N GLN A 544 10.92 -22.71 -0.44
CA GLN A 544 11.29 -22.44 -1.83
C GLN A 544 10.26 -22.87 -2.86
N ASN A 545 10.26 -22.19 -4.01
CA ASN A 545 9.42 -22.55 -5.16
C ASN A 545 7.92 -22.61 -4.80
N CYS A 546 7.47 -21.92 -3.75
CA CYS A 546 6.10 -21.98 -3.28
C CYS A 546 5.28 -20.80 -3.81
N GLU A 547 3.98 -21.03 -3.91
CA GLU A 547 2.99 -19.95 -3.96
C GLU A 547 2.46 -19.74 -2.55
N LEU A 548 2.55 -18.51 -2.04
CA LEU A 548 2.16 -18.13 -0.69
C LEU A 548 1.27 -16.90 -0.80
N GLY A 549 0.05 -16.94 -0.31
CA GLY A 549 -0.81 -15.76 -0.44
C GLY A 549 -2.18 -15.87 0.16
N TRP A 550 -2.93 -14.78 0.13
CA TRP A 550 -4.21 -14.67 0.84
C TRP A 550 -4.05 -14.98 2.33
N GLY A 551 -3.13 -14.27 2.98
CA GLY A 551 -2.71 -14.50 4.36
C GLY A 551 -3.04 -13.34 5.29
N GLY A 552 -3.57 -13.64 6.47
CA GLY A 552 -3.75 -12.71 7.59
C GLY A 552 -5.10 -11.98 7.66
N GLY A 553 -5.19 -11.05 8.61
CA GLY A 553 -6.30 -10.10 8.75
C GLY A 553 -7.44 -10.53 9.67
N CYS A 554 -7.38 -11.70 10.31
CA CYS A 554 -8.32 -12.01 11.39
C CYS A 554 -8.11 -11.08 12.59
N ALA A 555 -9.18 -10.86 13.36
CA ALA A 555 -9.06 -10.14 14.62
C ALA A 555 -8.18 -10.95 15.61
N ALA A 556 -7.22 -10.26 16.22
CA ALA A 556 -6.29 -10.80 17.19
C ALA A 556 -6.70 -10.48 18.63
N SER A 557 -7.31 -9.32 18.86
CA SER A 557 -7.76 -8.90 20.19
C SER A 557 -8.92 -7.88 20.15
N TYR A 558 -9.62 -7.79 21.29
CA TYR A 558 -10.53 -6.69 21.62
C TYR A 558 -10.11 -6.10 22.96
N ALA A 559 -9.84 -4.80 23.02
CA ALA A 559 -9.43 -4.14 24.26
C ALA A 559 -9.87 -2.67 24.31
N LEU A 560 -10.13 -2.15 25.52
CA LEU A 560 -10.37 -0.71 25.72
C LEU A 560 -9.08 0.05 26.04
N ASP A 561 -8.01 -0.65 26.42
CA ASP A 561 -6.72 -0.07 26.75
C ASP A 561 -5.64 -0.84 25.98
N THR A 562 -4.47 -0.22 25.78
CA THR A 562 -3.29 -0.92 25.24
C THR A 562 -2.94 -2.11 26.14
N ILE A 563 -2.77 -3.26 25.51
CA ILE A 563 -2.40 -4.51 26.19
C ILE A 563 -1.02 -4.94 25.69
N THR A 564 -0.37 -5.86 26.41
CA THR A 564 0.95 -6.35 26.03
C THR A 564 0.94 -6.86 24.58
N GLY A 565 1.70 -6.17 23.71
CA GLY A 565 1.84 -6.52 22.28
C GLY A 565 0.71 -6.04 21.36
N TYR A 566 -0.35 -5.39 21.85
CA TYR A 566 -1.47 -4.92 21.00
C TYR A 566 -2.01 -3.55 21.43
N ALA A 567 -2.39 -2.73 20.45
CA ALA A 567 -3.08 -1.47 20.67
C ALA A 567 -4.50 -1.67 21.25
N ALA A 568 -5.07 -0.59 21.79
CA ALA A 568 -6.47 -0.54 22.17
C ALA A 568 -7.39 -0.61 20.93
N GLY A 569 -8.67 -0.91 21.13
CA GLY A 569 -9.63 -1.11 20.03
C GLY A 569 -9.68 -2.55 19.54
N VAL A 570 -9.62 -2.72 18.21
CA VAL A 570 -9.60 -4.03 17.53
C VAL A 570 -8.29 -4.19 16.80
N GLN A 571 -7.42 -5.11 17.24
CA GLN A 571 -6.21 -5.44 16.49
C GLN A 571 -6.51 -6.53 15.47
N ARG A 572 -5.96 -6.41 14.26
CA ARG A 572 -5.87 -7.47 13.25
C ARG A 572 -4.42 -7.81 13.04
N ASN A 573 -4.12 -9.09 12.83
CA ASN A 573 -2.74 -9.52 12.60
C ASN A 573 -2.60 -10.46 11.43
N GLY A 574 -1.38 -10.44 10.92
CA GLY A 574 -0.76 -11.53 10.21
C GLY A 574 -0.68 -11.33 8.72
N GLY A 575 0.11 -12.17 8.08
CA GLY A 575 0.34 -12.14 6.65
C GLY A 575 0.72 -13.52 6.10
N VAL A 576 1.72 -13.58 5.25
CA VAL A 576 2.33 -14.84 4.82
C VAL A 576 3.28 -15.36 5.90
N GLY A 577 4.13 -14.48 6.45
CA GLY A 577 4.94 -14.77 7.63
C GLY A 577 6.43 -14.60 7.40
N GLY A 578 7.25 -15.11 8.31
CA GLY A 578 8.68 -14.82 8.32
C GLY A 578 9.43 -15.63 9.36
N ALA A 579 10.65 -15.21 9.65
CA ALA A 579 11.47 -15.83 10.68
C ALA A 579 11.75 -14.84 11.82
N SER A 580 11.65 -15.32 13.06
CA SER A 580 12.16 -14.61 14.24
C SER A 580 13.50 -15.19 14.70
N SER A 581 14.20 -15.90 13.81
CA SER A 581 15.27 -16.83 14.17
C SER A 581 16.27 -17.02 13.02
N SER A 582 17.37 -17.71 13.33
CA SER A 582 18.55 -17.81 12.46
C SER A 582 18.46 -18.89 11.37
N ARG A 583 19.32 -18.75 10.35
CA ARG A 583 19.58 -19.73 9.28
C ARG A 583 18.39 -20.06 8.38
N ASN A 584 17.40 -19.21 8.34
CA ASN A 584 16.22 -19.40 7.49
C ASN A 584 16.46 -18.88 6.07
N THR A 585 15.89 -19.55 5.07
CA THR A 585 16.00 -19.15 3.66
C THR A 585 14.63 -19.16 3.00
N PHE A 586 14.27 -18.06 2.36
CA PHE A 586 13.08 -17.93 1.53
C PHE A 586 13.52 -17.64 0.09
N ARG A 587 13.36 -18.62 -0.80
CA ARG A 587 13.92 -18.56 -2.15
C ARG A 587 12.91 -18.84 -3.25
N ASN A 588 12.85 -18.00 -4.27
CA ASN A 588 12.06 -18.24 -5.48
C ASN A 588 10.58 -18.54 -5.17
N ASN A 589 9.97 -17.79 -4.25
CA ASN A 589 8.54 -17.89 -3.95
C ASN A 589 7.77 -16.80 -4.68
N TYR A 590 6.48 -17.07 -4.94
CA TYR A 590 5.51 -16.06 -5.33
C TYR A 590 4.64 -15.77 -4.12
N VAL A 591 4.75 -14.55 -3.60
CA VAL A 591 4.09 -14.07 -2.39
C VAL A 591 3.05 -13.03 -2.79
N HIS A 592 1.79 -13.21 -2.43
CA HIS A 592 0.75 -12.28 -2.89
C HIS A 592 -0.43 -12.12 -1.95
N GLU A 593 -1.12 -10.98 -2.04
CA GLU A 593 -2.37 -10.70 -1.31
C GLU A 593 -2.19 -11.00 0.19
N THR A 594 -1.41 -10.16 0.88
CA THR A 594 -1.09 -10.34 2.31
C THR A 594 -1.60 -9.17 3.11
N TYR A 595 -2.32 -9.45 4.19
CA TYR A 595 -2.86 -8.42 5.07
C TYR A 595 -1.73 -7.53 5.61
N GLN A 596 -0.82 -8.11 6.40
CA GLN A 596 0.29 -7.37 7.00
C GLN A 596 1.60 -7.72 6.26
N GLU A 597 2.35 -8.73 6.69
CA GLU A 597 3.67 -9.04 6.14
C GLU A 597 3.67 -10.03 4.96
N GLY A 598 4.53 -9.78 3.98
CA GLY A 598 4.89 -10.76 2.94
C GLY A 598 5.91 -11.77 3.48
N LEU A 599 7.19 -11.42 3.44
CA LEU A 599 8.28 -12.19 4.04
C LEU A 599 9.22 -11.28 4.80
N GLY A 600 9.68 -11.68 5.98
CA GLY A 600 10.59 -10.80 6.72
C GLY A 600 11.14 -11.37 8.00
N LEU A 601 11.79 -10.48 8.73
CA LEU A 601 12.34 -10.71 10.05
C LEU A 601 11.62 -9.83 11.06
N GLU A 602 11.01 -10.47 12.04
CA GLU A 602 10.46 -9.80 13.22
C GLU A 602 11.01 -10.50 14.45
N THR A 603 11.79 -9.79 15.28
CA THR A 603 12.41 -10.35 16.47
C THR A 603 12.14 -9.50 17.71
N ALA A 604 11.89 -10.19 18.83
CA ALA A 604 11.67 -9.59 20.14
C ALA A 604 12.21 -10.54 21.22
N ILE A 605 12.73 -9.99 22.31
CA ILE A 605 13.20 -10.78 23.46
C ILE A 605 12.02 -11.55 24.07
N GLU A 606 10.83 -10.98 24.03
CA GLU A 606 9.57 -11.53 24.54
C GLU A 606 9.18 -12.83 23.82
N PHE A 607 9.57 -13.00 22.56
CA PHE A 607 9.21 -14.18 21.78
C PHE A 607 9.92 -15.46 22.26
N SER A 608 11.16 -15.34 22.76
CA SER A 608 11.96 -16.47 23.26
C SER A 608 12.22 -16.41 24.78
N GLY A 609 11.94 -15.28 25.42
CA GLY A 609 12.27 -15.00 26.82
C GLY A 609 13.78 -14.75 27.07
N GLN A 610 14.60 -14.64 26.03
CA GLN A 610 16.04 -14.40 26.12
C GLN A 610 16.54 -13.54 24.95
N ALA A 611 17.63 -12.79 25.16
CA ALA A 611 18.30 -12.08 24.07
C ALA A 611 19.14 -13.07 23.25
N PHE A 612 19.04 -12.98 21.93
CA PHE A 612 19.80 -13.80 20.97
C PHE A 612 20.03 -13.02 19.68
N ASP A 613 21.01 -13.43 18.89
CA ASP A 613 21.25 -12.81 17.59
C ASP A 613 20.50 -13.56 16.48
N VAL A 614 19.90 -12.81 15.55
CA VAL A 614 19.34 -13.36 14.31
C VAL A 614 20.43 -13.38 13.26
N THR A 615 20.88 -14.58 12.87
CA THR A 615 22.01 -14.74 11.96
C THR A 615 21.68 -15.56 10.71
N ASP A 616 22.39 -15.28 9.61
CA ASP A 616 22.44 -16.14 8.41
C ASP A 616 21.08 -16.33 7.72
N VAL A 617 20.28 -15.27 7.63
CA VAL A 617 18.96 -15.31 6.96
C VAL A 617 19.09 -14.82 5.52
N THR A 618 18.40 -15.49 4.60
CA THR A 618 18.38 -15.09 3.18
C THR A 618 16.95 -15.05 2.63
N ILE A 619 16.55 -13.91 2.08
CA ILE A 619 15.30 -13.74 1.33
C ILE A 619 15.69 -13.35 -0.09
N GLU A 620 15.60 -14.29 -1.04
CA GLU A 620 16.14 -14.10 -2.39
C GLU A 620 15.26 -14.61 -3.54
N GLY A 621 15.30 -13.90 -4.67
CA GLY A 621 14.67 -14.37 -5.90
C GLY A 621 13.14 -14.44 -5.85
N ASN A 622 12.51 -13.85 -4.84
CA ASN A 622 11.05 -13.93 -4.66
C ASN A 622 10.34 -12.85 -5.50
N VAL A 623 9.06 -13.09 -5.79
CA VAL A 623 8.16 -12.12 -6.40
C VAL A 623 7.06 -11.80 -5.41
N PHE A 624 6.82 -10.51 -5.13
CA PHE A 624 5.77 -10.02 -4.24
C PHE A 624 4.76 -9.21 -5.02
N TYR A 625 3.48 -9.38 -4.72
CA TYR A 625 2.38 -8.66 -5.36
C TYR A 625 1.24 -8.37 -4.38
N HIS A 626 0.80 -7.11 -4.23
CA HIS A 626 -0.31 -6.75 -3.34
C HIS A 626 -0.11 -7.21 -1.89
N CYS A 627 1.11 -7.08 -1.38
CA CYS A 627 1.39 -7.28 0.04
C CYS A 627 1.24 -5.95 0.79
N GLY A 628 0.75 -5.94 2.03
CA GLY A 628 0.83 -4.76 2.91
C GLY A 628 2.28 -4.30 3.05
N SER A 629 3.08 -5.03 3.84
CA SER A 629 4.54 -4.88 3.89
C SER A 629 5.22 -6.09 3.26
N ALA A 630 5.61 -5.99 1.99
CA ALA A 630 6.19 -7.12 1.25
C ALA A 630 7.46 -7.68 1.91
N LEU A 631 8.37 -6.81 2.35
CA LEU A 631 9.58 -7.19 3.08
C LEU A 631 9.65 -6.46 4.43
N ILE A 632 9.78 -7.20 5.53
CA ILE A 632 9.96 -6.64 6.89
C ILE A 632 11.37 -6.92 7.42
N TYR A 633 11.96 -5.89 8.05
CA TYR A 633 13.18 -5.95 8.83
C TYR A 633 12.94 -5.22 10.17
N PHE A 634 12.66 -5.98 11.23
CA PHE A 634 12.12 -5.43 12.47
C PHE A 634 12.71 -6.11 13.72
N ASN A 635 13.28 -5.30 14.62
CA ASN A 635 13.59 -5.64 16.00
C ASN A 635 12.85 -4.71 16.97
N TRP A 636 12.11 -5.29 17.91
CA TRP A 636 11.32 -4.60 18.92
C TRP A 636 12.15 -3.84 19.98
N ASP A 637 13.46 -4.06 20.06
CA ASP A 637 14.33 -3.36 21.00
C ASP A 637 14.27 -1.83 20.80
N GLU A 638 13.77 -1.08 21.79
CA GLU A 638 13.69 0.40 21.73
C GLU A 638 15.07 1.08 21.68
N ALA A 639 16.13 0.39 22.10
CA ALA A 639 17.50 0.89 22.13
C ALA A 639 18.48 -0.17 21.63
N ALA A 640 19.63 0.28 21.12
CA ALA A 640 20.62 -0.62 20.55
C ALA A 640 21.14 -1.61 21.60
N ASN A 641 21.03 -2.90 21.28
CA ASN A 641 21.32 -3.98 22.20
C ASN A 641 22.44 -4.87 21.65
N PRO A 642 23.63 -4.89 22.28
CA PRO A 642 24.75 -5.67 21.79
C PRO A 642 24.56 -7.19 21.85
N ASP A 643 23.58 -7.65 22.64
CA ASP A 643 23.27 -9.06 22.83
C ASP A 643 22.04 -9.53 22.02
N HIS A 644 21.48 -8.65 21.16
CA HIS A 644 20.33 -8.91 20.30
C HIS A 644 20.46 -8.13 18.98
N GLN A 645 21.18 -8.72 18.02
CA GLN A 645 21.49 -8.05 16.74
C GLN A 645 21.16 -8.90 15.52
N PHE A 646 21.12 -8.26 14.36
CA PHE A 646 21.13 -8.92 13.06
C PHE A 646 22.56 -9.11 12.54
N ARG A 647 22.86 -10.29 11.97
CA ARG A 647 24.14 -10.58 11.31
C ARG A 647 23.96 -11.48 10.09
N ASN A 648 24.66 -11.18 9.01
CA ASN A 648 24.65 -11.94 7.77
C ASN A 648 23.22 -12.18 7.27
N VAL A 649 22.45 -11.10 7.17
CA VAL A 649 21.06 -11.11 6.68
C VAL A 649 21.06 -10.50 5.29
N SER A 650 20.44 -11.17 4.32
CA SER A 650 20.43 -10.74 2.92
C SER A 650 19.02 -10.70 2.37
N PHE A 651 18.64 -9.54 1.83
CA PHE A 651 17.46 -9.34 0.99
C PHE A 651 17.95 -9.03 -0.42
N ARG A 652 17.85 -10.00 -1.35
CA ARG A 652 18.45 -9.82 -2.69
C ARG A 652 17.67 -10.37 -3.87
N ASP A 653 17.76 -9.70 -5.01
CA ASP A 653 17.10 -10.15 -6.26
C ASP A 653 15.59 -10.42 -6.06
N ASN A 654 14.93 -9.67 -5.17
CA ASN A 654 13.47 -9.76 -5.00
C ASN A 654 12.79 -8.74 -5.91
N LEU A 655 11.64 -9.12 -6.47
CA LEU A 655 10.81 -8.23 -7.29
C LEU A 655 9.51 -7.94 -6.53
N VAL A 656 9.31 -6.69 -6.12
CA VAL A 656 8.18 -6.26 -5.31
C VAL A 656 7.31 -5.30 -6.10
N PHE A 657 6.03 -5.63 -6.25
CA PHE A 657 5.08 -4.87 -7.06
C PHE A 657 3.81 -4.52 -6.29
N TYR A 658 3.38 -3.26 -6.39
CA TYR A 658 2.06 -2.79 -5.95
C TYR A 658 1.79 -3.05 -4.47
N SER A 659 2.77 -2.78 -3.61
CA SER A 659 2.59 -2.89 -2.15
C SER A 659 1.48 -1.96 -1.69
N THR A 660 0.70 -2.40 -0.69
CA THR A 660 -0.46 -1.68 -0.13
C THR A 660 -1.54 -1.27 -1.13
N MET A 661 -1.53 -1.73 -2.38
CA MET A 661 -2.51 -1.29 -3.38
C MET A 661 -3.81 -2.11 -3.42
N SER A 662 -3.90 -3.21 -2.66
CA SER A 662 -5.12 -3.98 -2.47
C SER A 662 -5.94 -3.42 -1.30
N ASP A 663 -7.26 -3.33 -1.42
CA ASP A 663 -8.10 -2.57 -0.47
C ASP A 663 -8.33 -3.25 0.89
N TRP A 664 -7.94 -4.51 1.03
CA TRP A 664 -8.19 -5.27 2.27
C TRP A 664 -6.95 -5.41 3.16
N VAL A 665 -5.79 -4.95 2.69
CA VAL A 665 -4.50 -5.08 3.38
C VAL A 665 -4.32 -3.99 4.45
N ASP A 666 -3.39 -4.22 5.35
CA ASP A 666 -2.94 -3.26 6.34
C ASP A 666 -2.08 -2.19 5.67
N THR A 667 -2.58 -0.96 5.64
CA THR A 667 -1.86 0.22 5.15
C THR A 667 -0.97 0.83 6.24
N GLY A 668 -1.18 0.45 7.51
CA GLY A 668 -0.50 1.05 8.67
C GLY A 668 -1.03 2.45 9.03
N GLU A 669 -2.20 2.84 8.51
CA GLU A 669 -2.84 4.14 8.79
C GLU A 669 -3.48 4.23 10.20
N ASP A 670 -3.67 3.09 10.87
CA ASP A 670 -4.46 3.02 12.11
C ASP A 670 -3.73 3.49 13.38
N VAL A 671 -2.43 3.83 13.35
CA VAL A 671 -1.68 4.33 14.53
C VAL A 671 -0.58 5.33 14.13
N ASP A 672 -0.66 6.59 14.58
CA ASP A 672 0.40 7.61 14.50
C ASP A 672 0.93 8.00 13.10
N GLY A 673 0.07 7.96 12.08
CA GLY A 673 0.23 8.75 10.84
C GLY A 673 1.29 8.34 9.82
N PHE A 674 2.05 7.23 9.99
CA PHE A 674 2.99 6.69 8.97
C PHE A 674 3.30 5.20 9.16
N THR A 675 3.71 4.47 8.11
CA THR A 675 2.95 3.81 7.03
C THR A 675 3.80 2.60 6.61
N THR A 676 3.20 1.45 6.30
CA THR A 676 3.98 0.29 5.80
C THR A 676 4.63 0.59 4.44
N GLY A 677 5.71 -0.11 4.08
CA GLY A 677 6.39 0.07 2.79
C GLY A 677 6.64 -1.24 2.05
N ALA A 678 7.09 -1.14 0.79
CA ALA A 678 7.57 -2.32 0.06
C ALA A 678 8.77 -2.98 0.77
N PHE A 679 9.64 -2.17 1.37
CA PHE A 679 10.66 -2.58 2.34
C PHE A 679 10.51 -1.77 3.63
N THR A 680 10.17 -2.45 4.72
CA THR A 680 9.82 -1.85 6.00
C THR A 680 10.92 -2.11 7.02
N ILE A 681 11.59 -1.04 7.45
CA ILE A 681 12.53 -1.02 8.58
C ILE A 681 11.77 -0.52 9.80
N ASP A 682 11.30 -1.44 10.63
CA ASP A 682 10.47 -1.12 11.79
C ASP A 682 11.19 -1.34 13.12
N GLY A 683 10.61 -0.81 14.20
CA GLY A 683 11.11 -0.91 15.56
C GLY A 683 12.08 0.18 15.95
N GLY A 684 12.93 -0.14 16.93
CA GLY A 684 14.01 0.74 17.36
C GLY A 684 15.19 0.70 16.38
N PRO A 685 16.44 0.79 16.84
CA PRO A 685 17.57 1.08 15.98
C PRO A 685 18.07 -0.12 15.13
N ASN A 686 17.44 -1.31 15.23
CA ASN A 686 17.80 -2.52 14.46
C ASN A 686 19.31 -2.81 14.43
N MET A 687 19.94 -2.89 15.61
CA MET A 687 21.39 -3.02 15.74
C MET A 687 21.95 -4.19 14.91
N GLN A 688 23.02 -3.93 14.16
CA GLN A 688 23.69 -4.89 13.27
C GLN A 688 25.21 -4.62 13.19
N ASP A 689 25.99 -5.55 12.61
CA ASP A 689 27.46 -5.52 12.63
C ASP A 689 28.14 -5.16 11.29
N GLY A 690 27.38 -4.62 10.35
CA GLY A 690 27.81 -4.25 9.00
C GLY A 690 27.66 -5.37 7.97
N THR A 691 26.85 -6.40 8.26
CA THR A 691 26.69 -7.58 7.40
C THR A 691 25.25 -7.81 6.92
N VAL A 692 24.35 -6.86 7.18
CA VAL A 692 22.98 -6.87 6.64
C VAL A 692 22.97 -6.13 5.30
N GLU A 693 22.37 -6.74 4.27
CA GLU A 693 22.35 -6.19 2.90
C GLU A 693 20.95 -6.19 2.26
N VAL A 694 20.69 -5.17 1.44
CA VAL A 694 19.50 -5.04 0.58
C VAL A 694 19.98 -4.75 -0.84
N ARG A 695 20.03 -5.77 -1.70
CA ARG A 695 20.76 -5.68 -2.98
C ARG A 695 19.99 -6.17 -4.19
N ASP A 696 20.12 -5.46 -5.30
CA ASP A 696 19.56 -5.87 -6.59
C ASP A 696 18.04 -6.15 -6.54
N ASN A 697 17.29 -5.51 -5.63
CA ASN A 697 15.85 -5.65 -5.54
C ASN A 697 15.14 -4.64 -6.45
N VAL A 698 13.90 -4.94 -6.82
CA VAL A 698 12.98 -4.01 -7.47
C VAL A 698 11.86 -3.67 -6.51
N PHE A 699 11.72 -2.39 -6.17
CA PHE A 699 10.59 -1.84 -5.45
C PHE A 699 9.77 -1.02 -6.43
N PHE A 700 8.63 -1.57 -6.85
CA PHE A 700 7.78 -1.01 -7.90
C PHE A 700 6.39 -0.69 -7.37
N ALA A 701 6.01 0.58 -7.40
CA ALA A 701 4.70 1.13 -7.04
C ALA A 701 4.19 0.70 -5.66
N ALA A 702 3.95 1.68 -4.78
CA ALA A 702 3.30 1.43 -3.50
C ALA A 702 2.28 2.53 -3.22
N ARG A 703 1.16 2.18 -2.56
CA ARG A 703 0.17 3.18 -2.11
C ARG A 703 0.82 4.17 -1.15
N GLU A 704 1.55 3.62 -0.17
CA GLU A 704 2.21 4.39 0.89
C GLU A 704 3.61 4.84 0.49
N CYS A 705 4.61 3.94 0.56
CA CYS A 705 5.98 4.24 0.18
C CYS A 705 6.76 3.00 -0.26
N LEU A 706 7.89 3.19 -0.95
CA LEU A 706 8.77 2.06 -1.29
C LEU A 706 9.61 1.61 -0.09
N VAL A 707 10.24 2.54 0.62
CA VAL A 707 11.05 2.24 1.79
C VAL A 707 10.54 3.02 2.99
N TYR A 708 10.16 2.30 4.04
CA TYR A 708 9.76 2.88 5.32
C TYR A 708 10.84 2.68 6.39
N ILE A 709 11.10 3.71 7.19
CA ILE A 709 12.07 3.68 8.29
C ILE A 709 11.48 4.31 9.55
N ARG A 710 11.10 3.51 10.55
CA ARG A 710 10.66 4.06 11.85
C ARG A 710 11.80 4.79 12.55
N THR A 711 12.89 4.09 12.85
CA THR A 711 14.04 4.64 13.59
C THR A 711 15.30 4.66 12.72
N TYR A 712 15.67 5.85 12.24
CA TYR A 712 16.82 6.08 11.37
C TYR A 712 18.12 6.20 12.19
N VAL A 713 18.96 5.18 12.09
CA VAL A 713 20.32 5.19 12.64
C VAL A 713 21.30 4.78 11.55
N PRO A 714 22.06 5.73 10.95
CA PRO A 714 22.98 5.46 9.83
C PRO A 714 23.95 4.29 10.06
N GLU A 715 24.40 4.08 11.30
CA GLU A 715 25.32 2.99 11.66
C GLU A 715 24.68 1.60 11.52
N TYR A 716 23.36 1.49 11.65
CA TYR A 716 22.64 0.23 11.67
C TYR A 716 21.72 0.02 10.46
N LEU A 717 21.76 0.91 9.49
CA LEU A 717 21.10 0.69 8.21
C LEU A 717 21.72 -0.51 7.48
N PRO A 718 20.90 -1.34 6.82
CA PRO A 718 21.39 -2.29 5.84
C PRO A 718 22.24 -1.62 4.76
N ASP A 719 23.16 -2.39 4.17
CA ASP A 719 23.93 -1.96 3.01
C ASP A 719 23.07 -2.09 1.74
N PHE A 720 22.56 -0.95 1.25
CA PHE A 720 21.77 -0.89 0.02
C PHE A 720 22.69 -0.78 -1.21
N GLU A 721 22.52 -1.66 -2.19
CA GLU A 721 23.28 -1.59 -3.45
C GLU A 721 22.48 -2.10 -4.65
N GLY A 722 22.37 -1.30 -5.71
CA GLY A 722 21.89 -1.75 -7.02
C GLY A 722 20.37 -1.98 -7.09
N ASN A 723 19.63 -1.44 -6.13
CA ASN A 723 18.18 -1.56 -6.12
C ASN A 723 17.53 -0.60 -7.14
N ILE A 724 16.31 -0.94 -7.55
CA ILE A 724 15.48 -0.11 -8.42
C ILE A 724 14.30 0.41 -7.60
N TYR A 725 14.14 1.73 -7.57
CA TYR A 725 13.08 2.45 -6.88
C TYR A 725 12.18 3.06 -7.94
N ALA A 726 11.09 2.37 -8.28
CA ALA A 726 10.14 2.81 -9.29
C ALA A 726 8.81 3.15 -8.61
N GLN A 727 8.46 4.43 -8.54
CA GLN A 727 7.27 4.89 -7.82
C GLN A 727 6.56 5.98 -8.60
N PHE A 728 5.24 6.08 -8.39
CA PHE A 728 4.44 7.14 -9.00
C PHE A 728 5.04 8.51 -8.70
N SER A 729 4.98 9.41 -9.68
CA SER A 729 5.51 10.78 -9.57
C SER A 729 4.88 11.55 -8.41
N ASP A 730 3.66 11.19 -8.02
CA ASP A 730 2.92 11.73 -6.90
C ASP A 730 3.09 10.93 -5.59
N GLY A 731 3.75 9.77 -5.63
CA GLY A 731 3.91 8.87 -4.49
C GLY A 731 5.19 9.13 -3.69
N VAL A 732 5.20 8.68 -2.43
CA VAL A 732 6.38 8.74 -1.58
C VAL A 732 7.34 7.60 -1.93
N PHE A 733 8.61 7.93 -2.12
CA PHE A 733 9.66 6.93 -2.36
C PHE A 733 10.19 6.42 -1.03
N LEU A 734 10.58 7.33 -0.14
CA LEU A 734 11.12 7.00 1.17
C LEU A 734 10.35 7.75 2.25
N SER A 735 9.83 7.02 3.24
CA SER A 735 9.14 7.57 4.40
C SER A 735 9.90 7.20 5.68
N SER A 736 9.97 8.11 6.63
CA SER A 736 10.59 7.90 7.92
C SER A 736 9.93 8.75 9.01
N VAL A 737 9.84 8.19 10.22
CA VAL A 737 9.38 8.95 11.40
C VAL A 737 10.51 9.84 11.95
N SER A 738 11.78 9.43 11.79
CA SER A 738 12.94 10.05 12.45
C SER A 738 13.99 10.62 11.49
N ALA A 739 13.72 10.59 10.18
CA ALA A 739 14.52 11.20 9.14
C ALA A 739 13.60 11.90 8.10
N PRO A 740 14.16 12.72 7.20
CA PRO A 740 13.37 13.33 6.13
C PRO A 740 12.73 12.28 5.20
N ASN A 741 11.54 12.61 4.69
CA ASN A 741 10.87 11.84 3.65
C ASN A 741 11.28 12.35 2.26
N TYR A 742 11.14 11.49 1.24
CA TYR A 742 11.54 11.77 -0.13
C TYR A 742 10.47 11.28 -1.12
N TRP A 743 10.20 12.09 -2.14
CA TRP A 743 9.28 11.82 -3.24
C TRP A 743 10.01 12.08 -4.57
N SER A 744 9.31 12.01 -5.69
CA SER A 744 9.91 12.01 -7.02
C SER A 744 10.93 13.13 -7.30
N ALA A 745 10.70 14.36 -6.80
CA ALA A 745 11.61 15.50 -7.00
C ALA A 745 13.01 15.31 -6.39
N ASN A 746 13.09 14.66 -5.22
CA ASN A 746 14.33 14.50 -4.46
C ASN A 746 14.68 13.04 -4.16
N ALA A 747 13.95 12.08 -4.73
CA ALA A 747 14.15 10.64 -4.49
C ALA A 747 15.59 10.19 -4.77
N ALA A 748 16.21 10.68 -5.85
CA ALA A 748 17.60 10.36 -6.18
C ALA A 748 18.62 10.89 -5.15
N GLU A 749 18.29 11.96 -4.43
CA GLU A 749 19.08 12.43 -3.29
C GLU A 749 18.87 11.50 -2.09
N GLY A 750 17.62 11.20 -1.72
CA GLY A 750 17.33 10.30 -0.59
C GLY A 750 17.94 8.91 -0.74
N VAL A 751 17.88 8.33 -1.94
CA VAL A 751 18.52 7.03 -2.24
C VAL A 751 20.04 7.09 -1.99
N ARG A 752 20.72 8.20 -2.33
CA ARG A 752 22.17 8.34 -2.11
C ARG A 752 22.56 8.79 -0.71
N GLU A 753 21.81 9.71 -0.11
CA GLU A 753 22.20 10.38 1.13
C GLU A 753 21.58 9.75 2.39
N THR A 754 20.43 9.07 2.25
CA THR A 754 19.72 8.39 3.35
C THR A 754 19.94 6.89 3.32
N LEU A 755 19.84 6.25 2.15
CA LEU A 755 20.08 4.81 2.03
C LEU A 755 21.53 4.45 1.69
N PHE A 756 22.33 5.42 1.22
CA PHE A 756 23.70 5.21 0.75
C PHE A 756 23.84 4.28 -0.47
N ASP A 757 22.76 4.13 -1.26
CA ASP A 757 22.74 3.31 -2.48
C ASP A 757 23.22 4.11 -3.71
N GLU A 758 24.55 4.16 -3.89
CA GLU A 758 25.19 4.91 -4.98
C GLU A 758 24.88 4.36 -6.38
N SER A 759 24.44 3.10 -6.47
CA SER A 759 24.09 2.42 -7.73
C SER A 759 22.57 2.30 -7.94
N GLY A 760 21.76 2.87 -7.04
CA GLY A 760 20.31 2.81 -7.10
C GLY A 760 19.73 3.49 -8.35
N GLU A 761 18.80 2.82 -9.02
CA GLU A 761 18.05 3.36 -10.17
C GLU A 761 16.73 3.95 -9.68
N VAL A 762 16.46 5.23 -9.94
CA VAL A 762 15.20 5.90 -9.57
C VAL A 762 14.35 6.15 -10.82
N LEU A 763 13.11 5.65 -10.82
CA LEU A 763 12.15 5.78 -11.91
C LEU A 763 10.87 6.46 -11.39
N SER A 764 10.51 7.59 -11.99
CA SER A 764 9.24 8.28 -11.73
C SER A 764 8.16 7.79 -12.70
N LEU A 765 7.05 7.31 -12.16
CA LEU A 765 5.99 6.63 -12.91
C LEU A 765 4.73 7.49 -13.05
N SER A 766 4.06 7.38 -14.19
CA SER A 766 2.70 7.91 -14.36
C SER A 766 1.65 6.97 -13.73
N ARG A 767 0.92 7.45 -12.72
CA ARG A 767 -0.15 6.67 -12.05
C ARG A 767 -1.26 6.26 -12.99
N SER A 768 -1.71 7.16 -13.87
CA SER A 768 -2.78 6.86 -14.84
C SER A 768 -2.42 5.75 -15.83
N ARG A 769 -1.12 5.50 -16.03
CA ARG A 769 -0.63 4.45 -16.94
C ARG A 769 -0.34 3.14 -16.23
N TRP A 770 0.31 3.22 -15.07
CA TRP A 770 0.87 2.04 -14.41
C TRP A 770 0.09 1.61 -13.17
N GLY A 771 -0.79 2.46 -12.63
CA GLY A 771 -1.57 2.17 -11.42
C GLY A 771 -2.53 0.99 -11.56
N GLU A 772 -3.04 0.75 -12.77
CA GLU A 772 -3.92 -0.38 -13.11
C GLU A 772 -3.30 -1.28 -14.19
N ALA A 773 -1.97 -1.28 -14.35
CA ALA A 773 -1.35 -2.08 -15.40
C ALA A 773 -1.53 -3.59 -15.13
N ASP A 774 -1.86 -4.33 -16.20
CA ASP A 774 -2.10 -5.78 -16.11
C ASP A 774 -0.90 -6.51 -15.47
N TRP A 775 -1.18 -7.27 -14.40
CA TRP A 775 -0.24 -8.17 -13.73
C TRP A 775 -0.45 -9.63 -14.14
#